data_AF-A0A7J9A9W3-F1
#
_entry.id   AF-A0A7J9A9W3-F1
#
_cell.length_a   1.000
_cell.length_b   1.000
_cell.length_c   1.000
_cell.angle_alpha   90.00
_cell.angle_beta   90.00
_cell.angle_gamma   90.00
#
_symmetry.space_group_name_H-M   'P 1'
#
loop_
_entity.id
_entity.type
_entity.pdbx_description
1 polymer ?
#
loop_
_entity_poly.entity_id
_entity_poly.type
_entity_poly.pdbx_seq_one_letter_code
_entity_poly.pdbx_strand_id
1 'polypeptide(L)'
;AVHSGVELESAIDSCLAPSLNNQGFATADRVNVYGALSLKLQDCLNFVKTHIGDERIGPLMEKLLESRIEIRPLLLTPHRLAKELLFLDLALASAVRTTMERGLKDLNFANPPEIMFFISLVLESLCLSTVKNEDLIYCTKDWYRASESHKSGDAQWALQTKAILDRLQIILSDRAVDLQIKIQPSAEYLGKLLGIGKTTIDTFSEELIRAGSAAVLSMLITRFDPVLRKVANLGCWQVISPVEVSGFVYSVNELITVQNKVYRKPTIIIATRVTGEEEIPDGVVAVLTSDTPDVLSHVSIRARNNLFTRILMNCFSLTCSDIGGSILPLSSLVPSISRRVTLKRKIFCGRYALSLEEFTTETVGSKSCNIKFLRGRVPSWIRIPMSVAIPFGAFETVLSLDVNKDISTKIMFLRKLVNGGDVSKLQEIKGAILQMSVPVSLTTELTSKMKSARMPWPDKGGDDQWNRAWQAIKKVWASKWNERAYISCKKAKLNHEDLRMAVLIQEVICGDYAFVIHTKNPLSGDTSEIYAEIVKGLGETLVGAYPGRAMSFIAKKNNLKSPIVTCYASKKIGLYCKPTIIFRSDSNGEDLEGYAGAGLYDSVLMDEEESMVLDYSNDPMMVNKAFQTSILSKVAEAGKIIETLYGCPQDIEGVVKDGMIYVVQARPQV
;
A
#
# COMPACT_ATOMS: atom_id res chain seq x y z
N ALA A 1 -18.10 -29.00 -5.67
CA ALA A 1 -18.66 -30.27 -6.14
C ALA A 1 -19.38 -30.08 -7.48
N VAL A 2 -18.68 -29.49 -8.46
CA VAL A 2 -19.09 -29.45 -9.88
C VAL A 2 -17.79 -29.50 -10.68
N HIS A 3 -17.40 -30.68 -11.14
CA HIS A 3 -16.07 -30.99 -11.67
C HIS A 3 -16.08 -31.45 -13.15
N SER A 4 -17.23 -31.47 -13.83
CA SER A 4 -17.40 -32.02 -15.18
C SER A 4 -18.41 -31.25 -16.04
N GLY A 5 -18.27 -31.34 -17.37
CA GLY A 5 -19.25 -30.78 -18.33
C GLY A 5 -20.61 -31.49 -18.31
N VAL A 6 -20.64 -32.77 -17.88
CA VAL A 6 -21.86 -33.57 -17.72
C VAL A 6 -22.81 -32.94 -16.69
N GLU A 7 -22.26 -32.29 -15.65
CA GLU A 7 -23.05 -31.57 -14.66
C GLU A 7 -23.65 -30.26 -15.21
N LEU A 8 -23.03 -29.64 -16.24
CA LEU A 8 -23.60 -28.46 -16.89
C LEU A 8 -24.80 -28.84 -17.78
N GLU A 9 -24.67 -29.85 -18.63
CA GLU A 9 -25.78 -30.30 -19.48
C GLU A 9 -26.98 -30.76 -18.63
N SER A 10 -26.71 -31.50 -17.54
CA SER A 10 -27.73 -31.92 -16.57
C SER A 10 -28.39 -30.74 -15.84
N ALA A 11 -27.62 -29.71 -15.47
CA ALA A 11 -28.17 -28.49 -14.85
C ALA A 11 -29.01 -27.67 -15.85
N ILE A 12 -28.58 -27.57 -17.11
CA ILE A 12 -29.34 -26.95 -18.19
C ILE A 12 -30.68 -27.68 -18.40
N ASP A 13 -30.64 -29.01 -18.55
CA ASP A 13 -31.84 -29.81 -18.78
C ASP A 13 -32.81 -29.78 -17.60
N SER A 14 -32.29 -29.74 -16.36
CA SER A 14 -33.10 -29.56 -15.15
C SER A 14 -33.83 -28.22 -15.10
N CYS A 15 -33.29 -27.17 -15.73
CA CYS A 15 -33.91 -25.84 -15.80
C CYS A 15 -34.78 -25.63 -17.05
N LEU A 16 -34.49 -26.32 -18.16
CA LEU A 16 -35.26 -26.27 -19.41
C LEU A 16 -36.40 -27.29 -19.46
N ALA A 17 -36.41 -28.31 -18.59
CA ALA A 17 -37.47 -29.31 -18.54
C ALA A 17 -38.85 -28.64 -18.37
N PRO A 18 -39.84 -28.91 -19.24
CA PRO A 18 -41.19 -28.44 -19.03
C PRO A 18 -41.72 -29.01 -17.72
N SER A 19 -42.39 -28.17 -16.92
CA SER A 19 -42.86 -28.55 -15.59
C SER A 19 -43.87 -29.71 -15.65
N LEU A 20 -43.35 -30.92 -15.46
CA LEU A 20 -44.09 -32.18 -15.36
C LEU A 20 -44.92 -32.20 -14.06
N ASN A 21 -45.99 -31.41 -14.06
CA ASN A 21 -47.15 -31.48 -13.17
C ASN A 21 -48.37 -30.68 -13.67
N ASN A 22 -48.35 -30.09 -14.88
CA ASN A 22 -49.52 -29.45 -15.50
C ASN A 22 -50.41 -30.45 -16.30
N GLN A 23 -50.61 -31.66 -15.79
CA GLN A 23 -51.69 -32.56 -16.21
C GLN A 23 -52.74 -32.68 -15.09
N GLY A 24 -53.42 -31.57 -14.85
CA GLY A 24 -54.50 -31.45 -13.88
C GLY A 24 -54.92 -29.99 -13.72
N PHE A 25 -56.23 -29.73 -13.77
CA PHE A 25 -56.85 -28.40 -13.69
C PHE A 25 -56.62 -27.45 -14.87
N ALA A 26 -57.44 -27.67 -15.91
CA ALA A 26 -57.86 -26.61 -16.80
C ALA A 26 -58.93 -25.73 -16.12
N THR A 27 -58.52 -24.61 -15.53
CA THR A 27 -59.38 -23.42 -15.38
C THR A 27 -58.55 -22.18 -15.65
N ALA A 28 -59.02 -21.32 -16.56
CA ALA A 28 -58.36 -20.07 -16.87
C ALA A 28 -58.61 -19.07 -15.74
N ASP A 29 -57.54 -18.59 -15.08
CA ASP A 29 -57.59 -17.31 -14.39
C ASP A 29 -56.22 -16.62 -14.37
N ARG A 30 -56.26 -15.28 -14.37
CA ARG A 30 -55.08 -14.43 -14.64
C ARG A 30 -54.16 -14.29 -13.42
N VAL A 31 -53.27 -15.27 -13.20
CA VAL A 31 -52.22 -15.19 -12.18
C VAL A 31 -50.86 -15.57 -12.78
N ASN A 32 -50.21 -14.60 -13.43
CA ASN A 32 -48.89 -14.76 -14.07
C ASN A 32 -47.76 -14.70 -13.02
N VAL A 33 -47.69 -15.72 -12.15
CA VAL A 33 -46.84 -15.75 -10.95
C VAL A 33 -45.68 -16.74 -11.16
N TYR A 34 -44.49 -16.17 -11.40
CA TYR A 34 -43.15 -16.77 -11.24
C TYR A 34 -42.95 -18.22 -11.74
N GLY A 35 -42.54 -18.42 -13.01
CA GLY A 35 -42.20 -19.77 -13.47
C GLY A 35 -41.67 -20.01 -14.89
N ALA A 36 -41.16 -19.01 -15.62
CA ALA A 36 -40.55 -19.22 -16.94
C ALA A 36 -39.22 -18.46 -17.08
N LEU A 37 -38.19 -19.13 -17.62
CA LEU A 37 -36.92 -18.51 -17.97
C LEU A 37 -37.11 -17.53 -19.14
N SER A 38 -36.33 -16.44 -19.19
CA SER A 38 -36.39 -15.51 -20.34
C SER A 38 -36.04 -16.24 -21.64
N LEU A 39 -36.65 -15.86 -22.77
CA LEU A 39 -36.31 -16.44 -24.08
C LEU A 39 -34.81 -16.30 -24.36
N LYS A 40 -34.24 -15.13 -24.06
CA LYS A 40 -32.81 -14.87 -24.16
C LYS A 40 -31.96 -15.86 -23.35
N LEU A 41 -32.35 -16.19 -22.12
CA LEU A 41 -31.65 -17.20 -21.32
C LEU A 41 -31.79 -18.59 -21.96
N GLN A 42 -32.99 -18.98 -22.42
CA GLN A 42 -33.19 -20.26 -23.10
C GLN A 42 -32.31 -20.38 -24.36
N ASP A 43 -32.25 -19.34 -25.19
CA ASP A 43 -31.40 -19.27 -26.38
C ASP A 43 -29.91 -19.41 -26.02
N CYS A 44 -29.45 -18.73 -24.96
CA CYS A 44 -28.07 -18.83 -24.49
C CYS A 44 -27.74 -20.24 -23.96
N LEU A 45 -28.61 -20.86 -23.16
CA LEU A 45 -28.39 -22.21 -22.63
C LEU A 45 -28.41 -23.27 -23.76
N ASN A 46 -29.31 -23.13 -24.73
CA ASN A 46 -29.33 -23.98 -25.92
C ASN A 46 -28.04 -23.84 -26.73
N PHE A 47 -27.55 -22.61 -26.95
CA PHE A 47 -26.26 -22.38 -27.61
C PHE A 47 -25.10 -23.02 -26.84
N VAL A 48 -25.03 -22.82 -25.53
CA VAL A 48 -23.99 -23.40 -24.66
C VAL A 48 -24.00 -24.92 -24.76
N LYS A 49 -25.18 -25.55 -24.71
CA LYS A 49 -25.32 -27.01 -24.84
C LYS A 49 -24.82 -27.52 -26.20
N THR A 50 -25.12 -26.81 -27.29
CA THR A 50 -24.69 -27.22 -28.64
C THR A 50 -23.18 -27.09 -28.87
N HIS A 51 -22.52 -26.08 -28.30
CA HIS A 51 -21.14 -25.72 -28.64
C HIS A 51 -20.11 -26.01 -27.52
N ILE A 52 -20.49 -26.72 -26.45
CA ILE A 52 -19.60 -26.98 -25.29
C ILE A 52 -18.27 -27.66 -25.68
N GLY A 53 -18.27 -28.45 -26.76
CA GLY A 53 -17.10 -29.15 -27.30
C GLY A 53 -16.23 -28.35 -28.26
N ASP A 54 -16.64 -27.15 -28.68
CA ASP A 54 -15.98 -26.40 -29.77
C ASP A 54 -14.55 -25.97 -29.43
N GLU A 55 -13.65 -26.07 -30.42
CA GLU A 55 -12.27 -25.55 -30.32
C GLU A 55 -12.25 -24.02 -30.20
N ARG A 56 -13.13 -23.32 -30.93
CA ARG A 56 -13.22 -21.85 -30.90
C ARG A 56 -14.03 -21.38 -29.70
N ILE A 57 -13.35 -21.23 -28.56
CA ILE A 57 -13.97 -20.92 -27.27
C ILE A 57 -14.64 -19.54 -27.14
N GLY A 58 -14.37 -18.57 -28.02
CA GLY A 58 -14.84 -17.17 -27.88
C GLY A 58 -16.37 -17.05 -27.75
N PRO A 59 -17.16 -17.45 -28.77
CA PRO A 59 -18.63 -17.39 -28.71
C PRO A 59 -19.24 -18.21 -27.57
N LEU A 60 -18.62 -19.33 -27.20
CA LEU A 60 -19.04 -20.14 -26.05
C LEU A 60 -18.85 -19.37 -24.74
N MET A 61 -17.69 -18.72 -24.54
CA MET A 61 -17.40 -17.91 -23.35
C MET A 61 -18.37 -16.73 -23.21
N GLU A 62 -18.72 -16.07 -24.31
CA GLU A 62 -19.74 -15.01 -24.32
C GLU A 62 -21.10 -15.54 -23.87
N LYS A 63 -21.57 -16.65 -24.44
CA LYS A 63 -22.88 -17.23 -24.08
C LYS A 63 -22.93 -17.87 -22.70
N LEU A 64 -21.81 -18.38 -22.19
CA LEU A 64 -21.68 -18.77 -20.79
C LEU A 64 -21.85 -17.55 -19.87
N LEU A 65 -21.19 -16.42 -20.16
CA LEU A 65 -21.32 -15.19 -19.37
C LEU A 65 -22.72 -14.57 -19.46
N GLU A 66 -23.28 -14.43 -20.66
CA GLU A 66 -24.65 -13.94 -20.87
C GLU A 66 -25.68 -14.76 -20.08
N SER A 67 -25.54 -16.09 -20.08
CA SER A 67 -26.41 -16.97 -19.29
C SER A 67 -26.36 -16.65 -17.79
N ARG A 68 -25.16 -16.40 -17.24
CA ARG A 68 -24.99 -16.03 -15.82
C ARG A 68 -25.57 -14.65 -15.51
N ILE A 69 -25.42 -13.69 -16.43
CA ILE A 69 -26.01 -12.35 -16.30
C ILE A 69 -27.55 -12.44 -16.27
N GLU A 70 -28.17 -13.22 -17.15
CA GLU A 70 -29.62 -13.41 -17.19
C GLU A 70 -30.17 -14.21 -15.98
N ILE A 71 -29.39 -15.14 -15.43
CA ILE A 71 -29.74 -15.87 -14.19
C ILE A 71 -29.66 -14.97 -12.96
N ARG A 72 -28.77 -13.97 -12.94
CA ARG A 72 -28.46 -13.18 -11.76
C ARG A 72 -29.67 -12.49 -11.10
N PRO A 73 -30.62 -11.85 -11.81
CA PRO A 73 -31.84 -11.32 -11.21
C PRO A 73 -32.71 -12.40 -10.58
N LEU A 74 -32.81 -13.58 -11.20
CA LEU A 74 -33.64 -14.69 -10.71
C LEU A 74 -33.12 -15.23 -9.36
N LEU A 75 -31.80 -15.28 -9.18
CA LEU A 75 -31.16 -15.67 -7.91
C LEU A 75 -31.37 -14.66 -6.77
N LEU A 76 -31.71 -13.40 -7.08
CA LEU A 76 -31.98 -12.36 -6.09
C LEU A 76 -33.47 -12.29 -5.67
N THR A 77 -34.33 -13.07 -6.33
CA THR A 77 -35.77 -13.12 -6.06
C THR A 77 -36.20 -14.50 -5.56
N PRO A 78 -37.23 -14.61 -4.68
CA PRO A 78 -37.83 -15.89 -4.35
C PRO A 78 -38.37 -16.57 -5.62
N HIS A 79 -37.78 -17.71 -6.00
CA HIS A 79 -38.13 -18.42 -7.22
C HIS A 79 -38.33 -19.92 -6.94
N ARG A 80 -39.32 -20.55 -7.58
CA ARG A 80 -39.60 -21.99 -7.39
C ARG A 80 -38.41 -22.88 -7.75
N LEU A 81 -37.63 -22.48 -8.74
CA LEU A 81 -36.42 -23.17 -9.21
C LEU A 81 -35.14 -22.62 -8.57
N ALA A 82 -35.19 -22.00 -7.38
CA ALA A 82 -34.01 -21.34 -6.79
C ALA A 82 -32.83 -22.30 -6.55
N LYS A 83 -33.11 -23.57 -6.24
CA LYS A 83 -32.07 -24.60 -6.09
C LYS A 83 -31.43 -24.92 -7.44
N GLU A 84 -32.24 -25.20 -8.44
CA GLU A 84 -31.83 -25.59 -9.80
C GLU A 84 -31.03 -24.45 -10.46
N LEU A 85 -31.51 -23.20 -10.33
CA LEU A 85 -30.81 -21.99 -10.81
C LEU A 85 -29.46 -21.78 -10.11
N LEU A 86 -29.35 -22.09 -8.80
CA LEU A 86 -28.08 -22.00 -8.08
C LEU A 86 -27.09 -23.07 -8.57
N PHE A 87 -27.53 -24.30 -8.80
CA PHE A 87 -26.69 -25.33 -9.41
C PHE A 87 -26.28 -24.96 -10.84
N LEU A 88 -27.17 -24.35 -11.62
CA LEU A 88 -26.88 -23.88 -12.97
C LEU A 88 -25.84 -22.74 -12.98
N ASP A 89 -25.94 -21.73 -12.10
CA ASP A 89 -24.91 -20.68 -12.02
C ASP A 89 -23.54 -21.24 -11.61
N LEU A 90 -23.50 -22.18 -10.66
CA LEU A 90 -22.26 -22.87 -10.26
C LEU A 90 -21.66 -23.70 -11.40
N ALA A 91 -22.50 -24.38 -12.18
CA ALA A 91 -22.06 -25.15 -13.35
C ALA A 91 -21.54 -24.22 -14.47
N LEU A 92 -22.26 -23.14 -14.77
CA LEU A 92 -21.82 -22.13 -15.74
C LEU A 92 -20.51 -21.45 -15.30
N ALA A 93 -20.35 -21.12 -14.01
CA ALA A 93 -19.12 -20.55 -13.48
C ALA A 93 -17.93 -21.52 -13.59
N SER A 94 -18.15 -22.82 -13.36
CA SER A 94 -17.13 -23.86 -13.57
C SER A 94 -16.80 -24.03 -15.05
N ALA A 95 -17.80 -23.93 -15.93
CA ALA A 95 -17.64 -24.04 -17.38
C ALA A 95 -16.89 -22.85 -18.01
N VAL A 96 -17.09 -21.62 -17.52
CA VAL A 96 -16.26 -20.46 -17.94
C VAL A 96 -14.78 -20.73 -17.66
N ARG A 97 -14.47 -21.25 -16.46
CA ARG A 97 -13.10 -21.61 -16.06
C ARG A 97 -12.53 -22.71 -16.98
N THR A 98 -13.21 -23.86 -17.11
CA THR A 98 -12.66 -25.01 -17.86
C THR A 98 -12.58 -24.75 -19.38
N THR A 99 -13.52 -23.98 -19.92
CA THR A 99 -13.49 -23.53 -21.33
C THR A 99 -12.28 -22.63 -21.58
N MET A 100 -11.98 -21.70 -20.68
CA MET A 100 -10.81 -20.85 -20.78
C MET A 100 -9.50 -21.62 -20.57
N GLU A 101 -9.45 -22.57 -19.62
CA GLU A 101 -8.30 -23.48 -19.42
C GLU A 101 -8.01 -24.29 -20.69
N ARG A 102 -9.04 -24.74 -21.42
CA ARG A 102 -8.92 -25.44 -22.71
C ARG A 102 -8.25 -24.55 -23.77
N GLY A 103 -8.81 -23.36 -24.02
CA GLY A 103 -8.30 -22.45 -25.07
C GLY A 103 -7.02 -21.68 -24.72
N LEU A 104 -6.54 -21.71 -23.47
CA LEU A 104 -5.34 -20.98 -23.02
C LEU A 104 -4.05 -21.37 -23.80
N LYS A 105 -4.04 -22.55 -24.44
CA LYS A 105 -2.92 -23.01 -25.27
C LYS A 105 -2.87 -22.31 -26.63
N ASP A 106 -4.02 -21.94 -27.15
CA ASP A 106 -4.20 -21.48 -28.53
C ASP A 106 -4.29 -19.94 -28.63
N LEU A 107 -4.40 -19.25 -27.50
CA LEU A 107 -4.38 -17.78 -27.41
C LEU A 107 -3.09 -17.19 -27.98
N ASN A 108 -3.23 -16.23 -28.90
CA ASN A 108 -2.10 -15.49 -29.42
C ASN A 108 -1.69 -14.33 -28.49
N PHE A 109 -0.71 -14.58 -27.61
CA PHE A 109 -0.19 -13.54 -26.71
C PHE A 109 0.50 -12.36 -27.40
N ALA A 110 0.75 -12.41 -28.72
CA ALA A 110 1.22 -11.26 -29.50
C ALA A 110 0.07 -10.34 -29.97
N ASN A 111 -1.18 -10.68 -29.69
CA ASN A 111 -2.38 -9.94 -30.09
C ASN A 111 -3.14 -9.40 -28.85
N PRO A 112 -2.81 -8.21 -28.32
CA PRO A 112 -3.41 -7.70 -27.08
C PRO A 112 -4.95 -7.68 -27.06
N PRO A 113 -5.68 -7.23 -28.11
CA PRO A 113 -7.15 -7.21 -28.12
C PRO A 113 -7.82 -8.56 -27.81
N GLU A 114 -7.25 -9.67 -28.29
CA GLU A 114 -7.77 -11.03 -28.08
C GLU A 114 -7.64 -11.45 -26.60
N ILE A 115 -6.45 -11.24 -26.01
CA ILE A 115 -6.21 -11.49 -24.59
C ILE A 115 -7.13 -10.61 -23.74
N MET A 116 -7.31 -9.34 -24.13
CA MET A 116 -8.13 -8.38 -23.40
C MET A 116 -9.61 -8.78 -23.39
N PHE A 117 -10.13 -9.24 -24.52
CA PHE A 117 -11.47 -9.82 -24.63
C PHE A 117 -11.66 -10.98 -23.64
N PHE A 118 -10.75 -11.96 -23.61
CA PHE A 118 -10.86 -13.10 -22.68
C PHE A 118 -10.73 -12.69 -21.21
N ILE A 119 -9.85 -11.73 -20.89
CA ILE A 119 -9.74 -11.18 -19.53
C ILE A 119 -11.05 -10.49 -19.14
N SER A 120 -11.71 -9.73 -20.01
CA SER A 120 -13.01 -9.10 -19.72
C SER A 120 -14.06 -10.15 -19.35
N LEU A 121 -14.20 -11.22 -20.14
CA LEU A 121 -15.19 -12.27 -19.88
C LEU A 121 -14.95 -13.00 -18.55
N VAL A 122 -13.69 -13.33 -18.24
CA VAL A 122 -13.34 -13.99 -16.97
C VAL A 122 -13.48 -13.04 -15.79
N LEU A 123 -13.15 -11.76 -15.94
CA LEU A 123 -13.27 -10.74 -14.91
C LEU A 123 -14.74 -10.46 -14.55
N GLU A 124 -15.64 -10.32 -15.55
CA GLU A 124 -17.08 -10.17 -15.28
C GLU A 124 -17.68 -11.44 -14.65
N SER A 125 -17.30 -12.63 -15.13
CA SER A 125 -17.69 -13.90 -14.50
C SER A 125 -17.24 -13.96 -13.04
N LEU A 126 -16.02 -13.50 -12.73
CA LEU A 126 -15.53 -13.39 -11.35
C LEU A 126 -16.33 -12.35 -10.54
N CYS A 127 -16.69 -11.21 -11.11
CA CYS A 127 -17.56 -10.22 -10.46
C CYS A 127 -18.91 -10.84 -10.05
N LEU A 128 -19.56 -11.63 -10.92
CA LEU A 128 -20.83 -12.30 -10.63
C LEU A 128 -20.71 -13.33 -9.49
N SER A 129 -19.58 -14.02 -9.40
CA SER A 129 -19.28 -15.02 -8.35
C SER A 129 -18.81 -14.43 -7.02
N THR A 130 -18.59 -13.12 -6.93
CA THR A 130 -17.87 -12.50 -5.79
C THR A 130 -18.74 -11.51 -5.03
N VAL A 131 -18.84 -11.67 -3.71
CA VAL A 131 -19.46 -10.69 -2.80
C VAL A 131 -18.46 -9.61 -2.36
N LYS A 132 -18.96 -8.41 -2.06
CA LYS A 132 -18.14 -7.21 -1.74
C LYS A 132 -17.04 -7.02 -2.79
N ASN A 133 -17.46 -6.85 -4.04
CA ASN A 133 -16.64 -6.88 -5.25
C ASN A 133 -16.40 -5.47 -5.85
N GLU A 134 -16.54 -4.41 -5.04
CA GLU A 134 -16.33 -3.01 -5.46
C GLU A 134 -14.95 -2.79 -6.10
N ASP A 135 -13.92 -3.42 -5.54
CA ASP A 135 -12.55 -3.39 -6.05
C ASP A 135 -12.42 -4.01 -7.46
N LEU A 136 -13.05 -5.17 -7.69
CA LEU A 136 -13.15 -5.79 -9.00
C LEU A 136 -13.96 -4.91 -9.96
N ILE A 137 -15.11 -4.39 -9.55
CA ILE A 137 -15.97 -3.54 -10.39
C ILE A 137 -15.23 -2.28 -10.87
N TYR A 138 -14.46 -1.62 -10.00
CA TYR A 138 -13.64 -0.47 -10.41
C TYR A 138 -12.55 -0.89 -11.42
N CYS A 139 -11.89 -2.03 -11.18
CA CYS A 139 -10.92 -2.58 -12.15
C CYS A 139 -11.58 -2.92 -13.50
N THR A 140 -12.80 -3.46 -13.52
CA THR A 140 -13.56 -3.76 -14.74
C THR A 140 -13.86 -2.49 -15.54
N LYS A 141 -14.27 -1.40 -14.87
CA LYS A 141 -14.49 -0.09 -15.53
C LYS A 141 -13.20 0.46 -16.15
N ASP A 142 -12.10 0.40 -15.40
CA ASP A 142 -10.78 0.81 -15.91
C ASP A 142 -10.32 -0.08 -17.07
N TRP A 143 -10.60 -1.39 -17.00
CA TRP A 143 -10.26 -2.38 -18.01
C TRP A 143 -10.98 -2.15 -19.34
N TYR A 144 -12.28 -1.84 -19.30
CA TYR A 144 -13.03 -1.49 -20.51
C TYR A 144 -12.48 -0.24 -21.18
N ARG A 145 -12.19 0.82 -20.41
CA ARG A 145 -11.52 2.01 -20.96
C ARG A 145 -10.16 1.68 -21.57
N ALA A 146 -9.34 0.86 -20.90
CA ALA A 146 -8.05 0.43 -21.43
C ALA A 146 -8.21 -0.38 -22.74
N SER A 147 -9.25 -1.20 -22.84
CA SER A 147 -9.59 -1.96 -24.05
C SER A 147 -10.00 -1.05 -25.21
N GLU A 148 -10.92 -0.10 -24.97
CA GLU A 148 -11.41 0.88 -25.95
C GLU A 148 -10.33 1.85 -26.44
N SER A 149 -9.35 2.17 -25.59
CA SER A 149 -8.26 3.11 -25.90
C SER A 149 -7.00 2.44 -26.47
N HIS A 150 -7.02 1.13 -26.71
CA HIS A 150 -5.85 0.38 -27.19
C HIS A 150 -5.28 0.94 -28.50
N LYS A 151 -3.97 1.18 -28.49
CA LYS A 151 -3.17 1.53 -29.68
C LYS A 151 -1.89 0.71 -29.68
N SER A 152 -1.60 0.06 -30.81
CA SER A 152 -0.39 -0.75 -30.96
C SER A 152 0.86 0.12 -30.78
N GLY A 153 1.78 -0.33 -29.91
CA GLY A 153 3.02 0.38 -29.60
C GLY A 153 2.89 1.56 -28.62
N ASP A 154 1.70 1.86 -28.07
CA ASP A 154 1.54 2.94 -27.11
C ASP A 154 2.03 2.53 -25.71
N ALA A 155 3.20 3.05 -25.32
CA ALA A 155 3.83 2.79 -24.03
C ALA A 155 3.02 3.35 -22.84
N GLN A 156 2.30 4.46 -23.00
CA GLN A 156 1.49 5.04 -21.92
C GLN A 156 0.22 4.21 -21.69
N TRP A 157 -0.43 3.76 -22.76
CA TRP A 157 -1.50 2.77 -22.70
C TRP A 157 -1.04 1.47 -22.00
N ALA A 158 0.16 0.98 -22.34
CA ALA A 158 0.70 -0.24 -21.72
C ALA A 158 1.00 -0.06 -20.22
N LEU A 159 1.53 1.10 -19.80
CA LEU A 159 1.71 1.43 -18.38
C LEU A 159 0.37 1.50 -17.61
N GLN A 160 -0.65 2.12 -18.20
CA GLN A 160 -1.98 2.22 -17.59
C GLN A 160 -2.65 0.84 -17.49
N THR A 161 -2.59 0.04 -18.56
CA THR A 161 -3.12 -1.34 -18.58
C THR A 161 -2.40 -2.21 -17.55
N LYS A 162 -1.08 -2.07 -17.42
CA LYS A 162 -0.30 -2.80 -16.40
C LYS A 162 -0.72 -2.40 -14.98
N ALA A 163 -1.01 -1.13 -14.71
CA ALA A 163 -1.49 -0.71 -13.39
C ALA A 163 -2.81 -1.39 -13.00
N ILE A 164 -3.71 -1.65 -13.97
CA ILE A 164 -4.94 -2.41 -13.75
C ILE A 164 -4.62 -3.89 -13.45
N LEU A 165 -3.67 -4.49 -14.19
CA LEU A 165 -3.21 -5.86 -13.94
C LEU A 165 -2.58 -6.03 -12.55
N ASP A 166 -1.69 -5.12 -12.16
CA ASP A 166 -1.06 -5.10 -10.83
C ASP A 166 -2.12 -5.05 -9.73
N ARG A 167 -3.15 -4.21 -9.93
CA ARG A 167 -4.27 -4.07 -8.98
C ARG A 167 -5.13 -5.33 -8.92
N LEU A 168 -5.43 -5.96 -10.06
CA LEU A 168 -6.16 -7.23 -10.11
C LEU A 168 -5.39 -8.34 -9.39
N GLN A 169 -4.06 -8.44 -9.55
CA GLN A 169 -3.24 -9.40 -8.81
C GLN A 169 -3.37 -9.21 -7.29
N ILE A 170 -3.27 -7.98 -6.80
CA ILE A 170 -3.45 -7.66 -5.37
C ILE A 170 -4.84 -8.10 -4.88
N ILE A 171 -5.90 -7.81 -5.64
CA ILE A 171 -7.26 -8.22 -5.29
C ILE A 171 -7.41 -9.74 -5.23
N LEU A 172 -6.80 -10.47 -6.17
CA LEU A 172 -6.83 -11.94 -6.20
C LEU A 172 -6.05 -12.53 -5.02
N SER A 173 -4.87 -11.98 -4.69
CA SER A 173 -4.06 -12.40 -3.53
C SER A 173 -4.76 -12.13 -2.20
N ASP A 174 -5.35 -10.94 -2.01
CA ASP A 174 -6.14 -10.62 -0.81
C ASP A 174 -7.28 -11.63 -0.60
N ARG A 175 -8.00 -11.99 -1.69
CA ARG A 175 -9.13 -12.92 -1.65
C ARG A 175 -8.69 -14.36 -1.41
N ALA A 176 -7.53 -14.76 -1.93
CA ALA A 176 -6.91 -16.05 -1.63
C ALA A 176 -6.59 -16.18 -0.13
N VAL A 177 -5.96 -15.14 0.46
CA VAL A 177 -5.64 -15.10 1.90
C VAL A 177 -6.92 -15.09 2.77
N ASP A 178 -7.92 -14.28 2.42
CA ASP A 178 -9.21 -14.23 3.13
C ASP A 178 -9.93 -15.59 3.12
N LEU A 179 -9.92 -16.30 1.98
CA LEU A 179 -10.50 -17.63 1.87
C LEU A 179 -9.72 -18.67 2.68
N GLN A 180 -8.38 -18.62 2.65
CA GLN A 180 -7.52 -19.50 3.45
C GLN A 180 -7.79 -19.31 4.95
N ILE A 181 -7.84 -18.07 5.44
CA ILE A 181 -8.12 -17.76 6.86
C ILE A 181 -9.50 -18.31 7.28
N LYS A 182 -10.51 -18.25 6.41
CA LYS A 182 -11.88 -18.69 6.71
C LYS A 182 -12.10 -20.20 6.60
N ILE A 183 -11.48 -20.86 5.61
CA ILE A 183 -11.77 -22.25 5.26
C ILE A 183 -10.75 -23.23 5.84
N GLN A 184 -9.46 -22.87 5.86
CA GLN A 184 -8.38 -23.78 6.27
C GLN A 184 -8.55 -24.33 7.70
N PRO A 185 -8.97 -23.55 8.72
CA PRO A 185 -9.17 -24.08 10.07
C PRO A 185 -10.25 -25.18 10.13
N SER A 186 -11.31 -25.04 9.33
CA SER A 186 -12.38 -26.04 9.23
C SER A 186 -11.93 -27.29 8.48
N ALA A 187 -11.15 -27.13 7.41
CA ALA A 187 -10.55 -28.24 6.68
C ALA A 187 -9.56 -29.03 7.56
N GLU A 188 -8.76 -28.34 8.36
CA GLU A 188 -7.88 -28.96 9.36
C GLU A 188 -8.64 -29.73 10.43
N TYR A 189 -9.69 -29.14 11.01
CA TYR A 189 -10.48 -29.78 12.05
C TYR A 189 -11.17 -31.05 11.55
N LEU A 190 -11.92 -30.95 10.44
CA LEU A 190 -12.64 -32.08 9.86
C LEU A 190 -11.69 -33.13 9.28
N GLY A 191 -10.63 -32.72 8.58
CA GLY A 191 -9.65 -33.63 8.00
C GLY A 191 -8.95 -34.50 9.04
N LYS A 192 -8.58 -33.91 10.20
CA LYS A 192 -7.98 -34.65 11.32
C LYS A 192 -8.95 -35.66 11.93
N LEU A 193 -10.24 -35.30 12.10
CA LEU A 193 -11.26 -36.21 12.62
C LEU A 193 -11.62 -37.36 11.65
N LEU A 194 -11.58 -37.10 10.35
CA LEU A 194 -11.88 -38.07 9.30
C LEU A 194 -10.66 -38.93 8.89
N GLY A 195 -9.49 -38.73 9.51
CA GLY A 195 -8.27 -39.48 9.20
C GLY A 195 -7.67 -39.16 7.81
N ILE A 196 -7.96 -37.98 7.26
CA ILE A 196 -7.46 -37.55 5.95
C ILE A 196 -5.95 -37.27 6.01
N GLY A 197 -5.22 -37.63 4.96
CA GLY A 197 -3.78 -37.41 4.86
C GLY A 197 -3.42 -35.93 4.94
N LYS A 198 -2.37 -35.61 5.73
CA LYS A 198 -1.95 -34.22 6.02
C LYS A 198 -1.79 -33.35 4.76
N THR A 199 -1.16 -33.85 3.70
CA THR A 199 -0.95 -33.09 2.47
C THR A 199 -2.27 -32.58 1.86
N THR A 200 -3.32 -33.41 1.83
CA THR A 200 -4.65 -33.05 1.32
C THR A 200 -5.34 -32.02 2.21
N ILE A 201 -5.07 -32.04 3.51
CA ILE A 201 -5.56 -31.03 4.45
C ILE A 201 -4.83 -29.71 4.18
N ASP A 202 -3.50 -29.71 4.20
CA ASP A 202 -2.65 -28.52 4.09
C ASP A 202 -2.90 -27.75 2.77
N THR A 203 -3.25 -28.43 1.68
CA THR A 203 -3.53 -27.80 0.37
C THR A 203 -5.02 -27.55 0.09
N PHE A 204 -5.95 -27.91 0.98
CA PHE A 204 -7.40 -27.87 0.71
C PHE A 204 -7.89 -26.49 0.25
N SER A 205 -7.47 -25.42 0.94
CA SER A 205 -7.87 -24.06 0.56
C SER A 205 -7.22 -23.61 -0.75
N GLU A 206 -6.00 -24.07 -1.06
CA GLU A 206 -5.36 -23.77 -2.36
C GLU A 206 -6.16 -24.41 -3.50
N GLU A 207 -6.51 -25.68 -3.38
CA GLU A 207 -7.33 -26.38 -4.40
C GLU A 207 -8.72 -25.74 -4.56
N LEU A 208 -9.31 -25.22 -3.49
CA LEU A 208 -10.56 -24.44 -3.57
C LEU A 208 -10.39 -23.13 -4.36
N ILE A 209 -9.27 -22.44 -4.20
CA ILE A 209 -8.94 -21.23 -4.97
C ILE A 209 -8.68 -21.58 -6.44
N ARG A 210 -7.92 -22.65 -6.70
CA ARG A 210 -7.60 -23.17 -8.04
C ARG A 210 -8.85 -23.64 -8.78
N ALA A 211 -9.87 -24.11 -8.07
CA ALA A 211 -11.16 -24.49 -8.66
C ALA A 211 -12.03 -23.30 -9.13
N GLY A 212 -11.65 -22.05 -8.83
CA GLY A 212 -12.39 -20.85 -9.20
C GLY A 212 -11.86 -20.12 -10.45
N SER A 213 -12.70 -19.27 -11.06
CA SER A 213 -12.30 -18.40 -12.19
C SER A 213 -11.15 -17.43 -11.83
N ALA A 214 -10.92 -17.16 -10.54
CA ALA A 214 -9.82 -16.37 -10.01
C ALA A 214 -8.43 -16.91 -10.44
N ALA A 215 -8.25 -18.24 -10.47
CA ALA A 215 -6.99 -18.85 -10.86
C ALA A 215 -6.69 -18.66 -12.36
N VAL A 216 -7.71 -18.85 -13.21
CA VAL A 216 -7.63 -18.60 -14.65
C VAL A 216 -7.35 -17.13 -14.95
N LEU A 217 -8.00 -16.20 -14.24
CA LEU A 217 -7.70 -14.78 -14.38
C LEU A 217 -6.23 -14.50 -14.03
N SER A 218 -5.72 -15.03 -12.92
CA SER A 218 -4.31 -14.91 -12.54
C SER A 218 -3.36 -15.45 -13.62
N MET A 219 -3.68 -16.58 -14.26
CA MET A 219 -2.90 -17.13 -15.37
C MET A 219 -2.89 -16.24 -16.61
N LEU A 220 -4.05 -15.69 -17.01
CA LEU A 220 -4.15 -14.74 -18.13
C LEU A 220 -3.31 -13.48 -17.85
N ILE A 221 -3.44 -12.90 -16.66
CA ILE A 221 -2.68 -11.72 -16.23
C ILE A 221 -1.17 -12.01 -16.27
N THR A 222 -0.73 -13.15 -15.70
CA THR A 222 0.68 -13.55 -15.63
C THR A 222 1.31 -13.72 -17.02
N ARG A 223 0.54 -14.19 -18.02
CA ARG A 223 1.00 -14.30 -19.40
C ARG A 223 0.93 -12.98 -20.19
N PHE A 224 0.08 -12.04 -19.79
CA PHE A 224 -0.07 -10.74 -20.46
C PHE A 224 0.93 -9.68 -19.95
N ASP A 225 1.31 -9.69 -18.67
CA ASP A 225 2.28 -8.74 -18.08
C ASP A 225 3.60 -8.63 -18.87
N PRO A 226 4.26 -9.72 -19.35
CA PRO A 226 5.45 -9.61 -20.18
C PRO A 226 5.25 -8.83 -21.50
N VAL A 227 4.05 -8.91 -22.09
CA VAL A 227 3.69 -8.19 -23.32
C VAL A 227 3.59 -6.70 -23.04
N LEU A 228 2.87 -6.33 -21.97
CA LEU A 228 2.73 -4.94 -21.54
C LEU A 228 4.07 -4.33 -21.13
N ARG A 229 4.91 -5.07 -20.38
CA ARG A 229 6.27 -4.62 -20.03
C ARG A 229 7.11 -4.32 -21.25
N LYS A 230 7.06 -5.19 -22.27
CA LYS A 230 7.80 -5.00 -23.52
C LYS A 230 7.34 -3.73 -24.25
N VAL A 231 6.03 -3.48 -24.35
CA VAL A 231 5.49 -2.26 -24.99
C VAL A 231 5.81 -1.00 -24.17
N ALA A 232 5.77 -1.08 -22.84
CA ALA A 232 6.10 0.01 -21.92
C ALA A 232 7.63 0.23 -21.71
N ASN A 233 8.49 -0.55 -22.37
CA ASN A 233 9.94 -0.59 -22.14
C ASN A 233 10.34 -0.73 -20.66
N LEU A 234 9.59 -1.54 -19.91
CA LEU A 234 9.89 -1.87 -18.52
C LEU A 234 10.82 -3.08 -18.44
N GLY A 235 11.78 -3.04 -17.51
CA GLY A 235 12.47 -4.25 -17.06
C GLY A 235 11.47 -5.26 -16.48
N CYS A 236 11.87 -6.53 -16.34
CA CYS A 236 10.97 -7.58 -15.82
C CYS A 236 10.63 -7.41 -14.31
N TRP A 237 11.03 -6.29 -13.72
CA TRP A 237 11.31 -6.13 -12.31
C TRP A 237 11.48 -4.59 -11.97
N GLN A 238 11.36 -4.11 -10.70
CA GLN A 238 11.52 -2.69 -10.25
C GLN A 238 12.76 -2.46 -9.34
N VAL A 239 13.65 -1.51 -9.65
CA VAL A 239 14.88 -1.20 -8.88
C VAL A 239 14.71 0.05 -8.03
N ILE A 240 15.02 -0.02 -6.72
CA ILE A 240 14.96 1.12 -5.79
C ILE A 240 16.34 1.74 -5.49
N SER A 241 17.40 0.94 -5.65
CA SER A 241 18.81 1.33 -5.44
C SER A 241 19.72 0.57 -6.42
N PRO A 242 20.37 1.24 -7.40
CA PRO A 242 21.11 0.62 -8.49
C PRO A 242 22.59 0.36 -8.14
N VAL A 243 22.86 -0.23 -6.98
CA VAL A 243 24.23 -0.59 -6.52
C VAL A 243 24.55 -2.03 -6.92
N GLU A 244 25.81 -2.36 -7.19
CA GLU A 244 26.25 -3.76 -7.39
C GLU A 244 26.68 -4.39 -6.05
N VAL A 245 26.16 -5.57 -5.73
CA VAL A 245 26.44 -6.28 -4.46
C VAL A 245 26.47 -7.80 -4.65
N SER A 246 27.20 -8.48 -3.78
CA SER A 246 27.26 -9.94 -3.67
C SER A 246 27.17 -10.39 -2.21
N GLY A 247 26.56 -11.54 -1.94
CA GLY A 247 26.36 -12.04 -0.58
C GLY A 247 25.64 -13.38 -0.51
N PHE A 248 25.54 -13.94 0.69
CA PHE A 248 24.88 -15.20 0.98
C PHE A 248 23.35 -15.02 0.96
N VAL A 249 22.63 -15.86 0.24
CA VAL A 249 21.17 -15.79 0.15
C VAL A 249 20.53 -16.35 1.42
N TYR A 250 19.54 -15.65 1.98
CA TYR A 250 18.77 -16.09 3.15
C TYR A 250 17.28 -15.75 2.98
N SER A 251 16.41 -16.76 3.00
CA SER A 251 14.96 -16.57 2.81
C SER A 251 14.23 -16.34 4.12
N VAL A 252 13.25 -15.42 4.12
CA VAL A 252 12.36 -15.10 5.24
C VAL A 252 10.94 -14.85 4.72
N ASN A 253 9.93 -15.11 5.54
CA ASN A 253 8.54 -14.82 5.15
C ASN A 253 8.29 -13.30 5.14
N GLU A 254 8.67 -12.61 6.22
CA GLU A 254 8.48 -11.16 6.35
C GLU A 254 9.78 -10.52 6.85
N LEU A 255 10.18 -9.39 6.26
CA LEU A 255 11.42 -8.70 6.60
C LEU A 255 11.47 -8.25 8.08
N ILE A 256 10.33 -7.87 8.66
CA ILE A 256 10.20 -7.42 10.06
C ILE A 256 10.73 -8.47 11.06
N THR A 257 10.60 -9.76 10.75
CA THR A 257 11.02 -10.88 11.62
C THR A 257 12.54 -10.97 11.82
N VAL A 258 13.33 -10.25 11.02
CA VAL A 258 14.79 -10.28 11.07
C VAL A 258 15.44 -8.91 11.29
N GLN A 259 14.67 -7.82 11.48
CA GLN A 259 15.21 -6.46 11.69
C GLN A 259 16.22 -6.38 12.87
N ASN A 260 16.08 -7.25 13.88
CA ASN A 260 16.95 -7.32 15.06
C ASN A 260 18.26 -8.12 14.84
N LYS A 261 18.40 -8.81 13.70
CA LYS A 261 19.55 -9.71 13.44
C LYS A 261 20.76 -8.94 12.92
N VAL A 262 21.95 -9.41 13.31
CA VAL A 262 23.24 -8.92 12.81
C VAL A 262 23.92 -10.05 12.03
N TYR A 263 24.02 -9.88 10.72
CA TYR A 263 24.65 -10.82 9.80
C TYR A 263 26.15 -10.51 9.70
N ARG A 264 27.01 -11.46 10.11
CA ARG A 264 28.48 -11.29 10.08
C ARG A 264 29.11 -11.40 8.69
N LYS A 265 28.33 -11.85 7.69
CA LYS A 265 28.73 -11.97 6.29
C LYS A 265 27.74 -11.16 5.45
N PRO A 266 28.17 -10.55 4.32
CA PRO A 266 27.26 -9.92 3.37
C PRO A 266 26.11 -10.87 3.02
N THR A 267 24.88 -10.46 3.30
CA THR A 267 23.69 -11.31 3.19
C THR A 267 22.64 -10.68 2.28
N ILE A 268 22.10 -11.46 1.35
CA ILE A 268 21.00 -11.10 0.46
C ILE A 268 19.74 -11.74 1.05
N ILE A 269 18.81 -10.94 1.55
CA ILE A 269 17.53 -11.43 2.03
C ILE A 269 16.59 -11.64 0.84
N ILE A 270 15.84 -12.75 0.84
CA ILE A 270 14.62 -12.91 0.05
C ILE A 270 13.46 -12.84 1.03
N ALA A 271 12.61 -11.84 0.93
CA ALA A 271 11.45 -11.63 1.80
C ALA A 271 10.16 -11.72 0.99
N THR A 272 9.25 -12.63 1.36
CA THR A 272 7.93 -12.70 0.69
C THR A 272 7.10 -11.44 0.92
N ARG A 273 7.24 -10.80 2.10
CA ARG A 273 6.53 -9.58 2.47
C ARG A 273 7.43 -8.48 3.06
N VAL A 274 7.09 -7.23 2.75
CA VAL A 274 7.66 -6.00 3.32
C VAL A 274 6.50 -5.06 3.69
N THR A 275 6.41 -4.68 4.96
CA THR A 275 5.29 -3.90 5.51
C THR A 275 5.48 -2.38 5.44
N GLY A 276 6.70 -1.89 5.21
CA GLY A 276 7.04 -0.47 5.16
C GLY A 276 7.63 0.06 6.48
N GLU A 277 7.44 -0.67 7.57
CA GLU A 277 7.81 -0.29 8.94
C GLU A 277 9.13 -0.91 9.41
N GLU A 278 9.79 -1.73 8.58
CA GLU A 278 11.04 -2.42 8.91
C GLU A 278 12.29 -1.51 8.92
N GLU A 279 13.21 -1.76 9.86
CA GLU A 279 14.61 -1.37 9.68
C GLU A 279 15.39 -2.46 8.92
N ILE A 280 16.36 -2.06 8.09
CA ILE A 280 17.20 -3.01 7.34
C ILE A 280 18.27 -3.61 8.29
N PRO A 281 18.31 -4.95 8.46
CA PRO A 281 19.21 -5.60 9.42
C PRO A 281 20.69 -5.37 9.09
N ASP A 282 21.55 -5.40 10.11
CA ASP A 282 22.99 -5.19 9.92
C ASP A 282 23.64 -6.34 9.15
N GLY A 283 24.50 -6.00 8.18
CA GLY A 283 25.18 -6.96 7.30
C GLY A 283 24.35 -7.47 6.12
N VAL A 284 23.09 -7.02 6.00
CA VAL A 284 22.30 -7.21 4.78
C VAL A 284 22.85 -6.27 3.70
N VAL A 285 23.02 -6.78 2.48
CA VAL A 285 23.49 -6.05 1.29
C VAL A 285 22.43 -5.94 0.19
N ALA A 286 21.35 -6.71 0.28
CA ALA A 286 20.20 -6.68 -0.62
C ALA A 286 18.95 -7.29 0.04
N VAL A 287 17.77 -6.86 -0.40
CA VAL A 287 16.46 -7.42 -0.04
C VAL A 287 15.66 -7.64 -1.32
N LEU A 288 15.49 -8.87 -1.75
CA LEU A 288 14.61 -9.23 -2.87
C LEU A 288 13.21 -9.48 -2.31
N THR A 289 12.16 -8.94 -2.94
CA THR A 289 10.78 -9.17 -2.50
C THR A 289 9.82 -9.20 -3.68
N SER A 290 8.73 -9.95 -3.53
CA SER A 290 7.57 -9.95 -4.44
C SER A 290 6.68 -8.72 -4.29
N ASP A 291 6.74 -8.04 -3.14
CA ASP A 291 6.03 -6.78 -2.94
C ASP A 291 6.66 -5.67 -3.80
N THR A 292 5.86 -4.65 -4.14
CA THR A 292 6.29 -3.52 -4.96
C THR A 292 6.22 -2.20 -4.18
N PRO A 293 7.07 -2.02 -3.13
CA PRO A 293 7.08 -0.78 -2.37
C PRO A 293 7.46 0.41 -3.28
N ASP A 294 6.81 1.56 -3.06
CA ASP A 294 7.08 2.77 -3.83
C ASP A 294 8.51 3.26 -3.61
N VAL A 295 9.08 3.96 -4.59
CA VAL A 295 10.49 4.37 -4.60
C VAL A 295 10.80 5.38 -3.50
N LEU A 296 9.80 6.16 -3.08
CA LEU A 296 9.85 7.18 -2.03
C LEU A 296 9.13 6.75 -0.74
N SER A 297 8.76 5.46 -0.61
CA SER A 297 8.27 4.92 0.67
C SER A 297 9.39 4.89 1.72
N HIS A 298 9.03 4.88 3.02
CA HIS A 298 9.99 4.94 4.11
C HIS A 298 11.01 3.79 4.07
N VAL A 299 10.57 2.55 3.82
CA VAL A 299 11.46 1.39 3.70
C VAL A 299 12.41 1.49 2.50
N SER A 300 11.94 2.02 1.37
CA SER A 300 12.76 2.26 0.18
C SER A 300 13.84 3.33 0.41
N ILE A 301 13.50 4.40 1.14
CA ILE A 301 14.45 5.45 1.53
C ILE A 301 15.47 4.90 2.53
N ARG A 302 15.05 4.17 3.58
CA ARG A 302 15.97 3.53 4.54
C ARG A 302 16.92 2.53 3.85
N ALA A 303 16.42 1.73 2.90
CA ALA A 303 17.24 0.80 2.13
C ALA A 303 18.29 1.52 1.26
N ARG A 304 17.91 2.62 0.60
CA ARG A 304 18.84 3.41 -0.22
C ARG A 304 19.91 4.11 0.63
N ASN A 305 19.50 4.76 1.73
CA ASN A 305 20.39 5.59 2.56
C ASN A 305 21.39 4.77 3.38
N ASN A 306 21.09 3.51 3.69
CA ASN A 306 22.04 2.59 4.32
C ASN A 306 23.18 2.13 3.37
N LEU A 307 23.26 2.63 2.12
CA LEU A 307 24.29 2.36 1.09
C LEU A 307 24.49 0.88 0.69
N PHE A 308 23.77 -0.05 1.32
CA PHE A 308 23.95 -1.49 1.20
C PHE A 308 22.61 -2.23 1.10
N THR A 309 21.68 -1.78 0.27
CA THR A 309 20.53 -2.62 -0.09
C THR A 309 20.07 -2.39 -1.51
N ARG A 310 20.43 -3.30 -2.42
CA ARG A 310 19.60 -3.56 -3.60
C ARG A 310 18.25 -4.09 -3.12
N ILE A 311 17.17 -3.31 -3.21
CA ILE A 311 15.89 -3.94 -3.58
C ILE A 311 16.00 -4.19 -5.07
N LEU A 312 16.65 -5.33 -5.35
CA LEU A 312 16.97 -5.75 -6.69
C LEU A 312 15.74 -6.39 -7.24
N MET A 313 15.37 -5.90 -8.40
CA MET A 313 14.53 -6.66 -9.27
C MET A 313 15.09 -6.23 -10.66
N ASN A 314 15.97 -7.04 -11.30
CA ASN A 314 16.05 -7.30 -12.77
C ASN A 314 17.05 -8.42 -13.13
N CYS A 315 16.68 -9.34 -14.04
CA CYS A 315 17.50 -10.47 -14.46
C CYS A 315 18.19 -10.24 -15.81
N PHE A 316 19.52 -10.25 -15.80
CA PHE A 316 20.35 -10.80 -16.89
C PHE A 316 21.63 -11.49 -16.38
N SER A 317 21.98 -11.35 -15.10
CA SER A 317 23.15 -12.01 -14.47
C SER A 317 22.97 -12.23 -12.96
N LEU A 318 21.94 -12.98 -12.55
CA LEU A 318 21.83 -13.48 -11.18
C LEU A 318 22.55 -14.84 -11.10
N THR A 319 23.87 -14.81 -10.98
CA THR A 319 24.73 -16.00 -10.97
C THR A 319 24.65 -16.71 -9.62
N CYS A 320 23.65 -17.58 -9.46
CA CYS A 320 23.60 -18.49 -8.32
C CYS A 320 24.60 -19.63 -8.55
N SER A 321 25.55 -19.80 -7.63
CA SER A 321 26.52 -20.90 -7.64
C SER A 321 26.52 -21.58 -6.28
N ASP A 322 26.42 -22.91 -6.26
CA ASP A 322 26.59 -23.66 -5.03
C ASP A 322 28.03 -23.51 -4.55
N ILE A 323 28.21 -22.96 -3.34
CA ILE A 323 29.53 -22.77 -2.74
C ILE A 323 30.02 -24.11 -2.17
N GLY A 324 30.46 -24.98 -3.08
CA GLY A 324 31.21 -26.18 -2.76
C GLY A 324 32.61 -25.83 -2.24
N GLY A 325 32.71 -25.48 -0.95
CA GLY A 325 33.97 -25.36 -0.20
C GLY A 325 34.94 -24.25 -0.61
N SER A 326 34.67 -23.49 -1.67
CA SER A 326 35.57 -22.46 -2.20
C SER A 326 35.44 -21.12 -1.47
N ILE A 327 36.57 -20.63 -0.97
CA ILE A 327 36.68 -19.33 -0.33
C ILE A 327 36.58 -18.25 -1.41
N LEU A 328 35.45 -17.52 -1.45
CA LEU A 328 35.33 -16.31 -2.27
C LEU A 328 36.46 -15.32 -1.90
N PRO A 329 37.12 -14.66 -2.86
CA PRO A 329 38.15 -13.67 -2.57
C PRO A 329 37.57 -12.56 -1.70
N LEU A 330 38.02 -12.46 -0.45
CA LEU A 330 37.49 -11.49 0.52
C LEU A 330 38.09 -10.09 0.31
N SER A 331 38.23 -9.65 -0.94
CA SER A 331 38.84 -8.38 -1.31
C SER A 331 37.83 -7.23 -1.22
N SER A 332 38.07 -6.34 -0.25
CA SER A 332 37.58 -4.95 -0.21
C SER A 332 36.07 -4.70 -0.31
N LEU A 333 35.30 -5.31 0.59
CA LEU A 333 34.11 -4.67 1.15
C LEU A 333 34.41 -4.25 2.60
N VAL A 334 35.20 -3.16 2.72
CA VAL A 334 35.40 -2.48 4.01
C VAL A 334 34.03 -1.92 4.42
N PRO A 335 33.48 -2.26 5.61
CA PRO A 335 32.30 -1.59 6.11
C PRO A 335 32.66 -0.11 6.23
N SER A 336 31.96 0.77 5.50
CA SER A 336 32.18 2.21 5.60
C SER A 336 32.06 2.62 7.06
N ILE A 337 33.18 3.00 7.68
CA ILE A 337 33.21 3.37 9.10
C ILE A 337 32.26 4.54 9.25
N SER A 338 31.10 4.30 9.89
CA SER A 338 30.12 5.35 10.11
C SER A 338 30.80 6.46 10.88
N ARG A 339 30.80 7.65 10.28
CA ARG A 339 31.26 8.89 10.93
C ARG A 339 30.50 8.97 12.25
N ARG A 340 31.20 9.13 13.38
CA ARG A 340 30.58 8.99 14.71
C ARG A 340 29.57 10.11 14.92
N VAL A 341 28.31 9.85 14.59
CA VAL A 341 27.21 10.79 14.76
C VAL A 341 27.04 11.06 16.25
N THR A 342 27.14 12.32 16.66
CA THR A 342 27.01 12.74 18.07
C THR A 342 25.73 13.53 18.25
N LEU A 343 24.85 13.02 19.10
CA LEU A 343 23.55 13.63 19.36
C LEU A 343 23.63 14.56 20.58
N LYS A 344 23.42 15.86 20.37
CA LYS A 344 23.47 16.88 21.44
C LYS A 344 22.16 16.84 22.25
N ARG A 345 22.26 16.49 23.54
CA ARG A 345 21.15 16.56 24.49
C ARG A 345 20.55 17.97 24.53
N LYS A 346 19.24 18.07 24.29
CA LYS A 346 18.46 19.31 24.41
C LYS A 346 17.86 19.42 25.81
N ILE A 347 17.59 20.66 26.25
CA ILE A 347 17.09 21.00 27.58
C ILE A 347 15.72 21.68 27.42
N PHE A 348 14.80 21.44 28.35
CA PHE A 348 13.48 22.07 28.35
C PHE A 348 13.59 23.59 28.50
N CYS A 349 12.94 24.34 27.61
CA CYS A 349 12.97 25.81 27.60
C CYS A 349 11.98 26.48 28.58
N GLY A 350 11.47 25.74 29.57
CA GLY A 350 10.54 26.25 30.59
C GLY A 350 9.12 26.56 30.10
N ARG A 351 8.77 26.15 28.89
CA ARG A 351 7.50 26.45 28.19
C ARG A 351 7.01 25.21 27.46
N TYR A 352 5.72 24.88 27.56
CA TYR A 352 5.16 23.67 26.97
C TYR A 352 4.65 23.86 25.54
N ALA A 353 4.43 25.08 25.05
CA ALA A 353 3.93 25.32 23.71
C ALA A 353 4.56 26.55 23.04
N LEU A 354 4.96 26.37 21.78
CA LEU A 354 5.63 27.38 20.96
C LEU A 354 4.80 27.70 19.71
N SER A 355 4.72 28.98 19.36
CA SER A 355 4.26 29.40 18.04
C SER A 355 5.38 29.28 17.01
N LEU A 356 5.03 29.36 15.72
CA LEU A 356 5.96 29.22 14.60
C LEU A 356 7.16 30.18 14.70
N GLU A 357 6.94 31.40 15.17
CA GLU A 357 7.97 32.44 15.34
C GLU A 357 9.03 32.01 16.36
N GLU A 358 8.65 31.20 17.35
CA GLU A 358 9.48 30.75 18.47
C GLU A 358 10.25 29.45 18.17
N PHE A 359 10.06 28.83 17.00
CA PHE A 359 10.79 27.64 16.60
C PHE A 359 12.27 27.96 16.35
N THR A 360 13.17 27.21 16.98
CA THR A 360 14.63 27.28 16.83
C THR A 360 15.21 25.87 16.90
N THR A 361 16.42 25.67 16.37
CA THR A 361 17.13 24.39 16.44
C THR A 361 17.53 23.96 17.86
N GLU A 362 17.38 24.82 18.87
CA GLU A 362 17.54 24.48 20.29
C GLU A 362 16.22 24.15 20.99
N THR A 363 15.06 24.53 20.44
CA THR A 363 13.74 24.30 21.03
C THR A 363 12.93 23.19 20.33
N VAL A 364 13.08 23.00 19.03
CA VAL A 364 12.35 22.03 18.20
C VAL A 364 13.27 21.39 17.15
N GLY A 365 12.80 20.34 16.49
CA GLY A 365 13.54 19.60 15.48
C GLY A 365 13.51 20.24 14.09
N SER A 366 14.10 19.51 13.15
CA SER A 366 14.29 19.91 11.76
C SER A 366 12.99 20.10 11.01
N LYS A 367 11.96 19.26 11.22
CA LYS A 367 10.66 19.38 10.54
C LYS A 367 10.00 20.71 10.90
N SER A 368 9.97 21.06 12.18
CA SER A 368 9.46 22.35 12.64
C SER A 368 10.27 23.53 12.08
N CYS A 369 11.59 23.45 12.11
CA CYS A 369 12.46 24.49 11.54
C CYS A 369 12.27 24.68 10.03
N ASN A 370 12.09 23.61 9.26
CA ASN A 370 11.90 23.66 7.82
C ASN A 370 10.52 24.23 7.45
N ILE A 371 9.47 23.93 8.23
CA ILE A 371 8.14 24.55 8.11
C ILE A 371 8.20 26.06 8.40
N LYS A 372 8.96 26.49 9.43
CA LYS A 372 9.24 27.92 9.67
C LYS A 372 10.02 28.55 8.53
N PHE A 373 11.02 27.88 7.97
CA PHE A 373 11.85 28.41 6.88
C PHE A 373 11.03 28.68 5.62
N LEU A 374 10.14 27.76 5.22
CA LEU A 374 9.31 27.90 4.02
C LEU A 374 8.23 28.99 4.16
N ARG A 375 7.71 29.21 5.38
CA ARG A 375 6.66 30.19 5.66
C ARG A 375 7.09 31.60 5.22
N GLY A 376 6.38 32.17 4.27
CA GLY A 376 6.64 33.51 3.73
C GLY A 376 7.79 33.59 2.72
N ARG A 377 8.44 32.48 2.37
CA ARG A 377 9.47 32.41 1.31
C ARG A 377 8.98 31.73 0.03
N VAL A 378 7.98 30.86 0.13
CA VAL A 378 7.34 30.24 -1.04
C VAL A 378 6.27 31.16 -1.65
N PRO A 379 6.01 31.08 -2.97
CA PRO A 379 4.90 31.81 -3.60
C PRO A 379 3.53 31.46 -3.02
N SER A 380 2.56 32.38 -3.12
CA SER A 380 1.22 32.26 -2.51
C SER A 380 0.39 31.06 -2.96
N TRP A 381 0.74 30.41 -4.07
CA TRP A 381 0.09 29.19 -4.55
C TRP A 381 0.63 27.90 -3.90
N ILE A 382 1.82 27.97 -3.26
CA ILE A 382 2.36 26.94 -2.38
C ILE A 382 2.00 27.34 -0.95
N ARG A 383 1.11 26.57 -0.33
CA ARG A 383 0.65 26.81 1.04
C ARG A 383 1.44 25.93 2.01
N ILE A 384 1.66 26.46 3.22
CA ILE A 384 2.21 25.71 4.35
C ILE A 384 1.06 25.59 5.38
N PRO A 385 0.75 24.41 5.94
CA PRO A 385 -0.32 24.30 6.93
C PRO A 385 -0.04 25.10 8.20
N MET A 386 -1.06 25.35 9.03
CA MET A 386 -0.85 26.02 10.33
C MET A 386 -0.16 25.08 11.33
N SER A 387 0.71 25.60 12.19
CA SER A 387 1.52 24.77 13.09
C SER A 387 1.90 25.46 14.41
N VAL A 388 1.93 24.66 15.48
CA VAL A 388 2.58 24.96 16.78
C VAL A 388 3.45 23.76 17.17
N ALA A 389 4.25 23.86 18.22
CA ALA A 389 5.02 22.71 18.71
C ALA A 389 5.10 22.64 20.23
N ILE A 390 5.21 21.40 20.74
CA ILE A 390 5.66 21.11 22.09
C ILE A 390 7.19 20.91 22.03
N PRO A 391 8.01 21.67 22.76
CA PRO A 391 9.46 21.68 22.58
C PRO A 391 10.18 20.48 23.20
N PHE A 392 11.47 20.35 22.85
CA PHE A 392 12.38 19.39 23.47
C PHE A 392 12.37 19.47 25.00
N GLY A 393 12.52 18.32 25.65
CA GLY A 393 12.58 18.22 27.11
C GLY A 393 11.20 18.25 27.79
N ALA A 394 10.13 18.64 27.08
CA ALA A 394 8.78 18.69 27.66
C ALA A 394 8.33 17.31 28.17
N PHE A 395 8.56 16.25 27.40
CA PHE A 395 8.29 14.86 27.82
C PHE A 395 8.98 14.52 29.15
N GLU A 396 10.30 14.77 29.24
CA GLU A 396 11.09 14.50 30.44
C GLU A 396 10.60 15.32 31.64
N THR A 397 10.26 16.60 31.44
CA THR A 397 9.72 17.46 32.48
C THR A 397 8.35 16.94 32.96
N VAL A 398 7.41 16.62 32.06
CA VAL A 398 6.09 16.08 32.44
C VAL A 398 6.22 14.74 33.18
N LEU A 399 7.14 13.87 32.75
CA LEU A 399 7.41 12.59 33.40
C LEU A 399 8.03 12.76 34.80
N SER A 400 8.76 13.86 35.04
CA SER A 400 9.39 14.15 36.34
C SER A 400 8.45 14.75 37.40
N LEU A 401 7.24 15.18 37.01
CA LEU A 401 6.26 15.74 37.95
C LEU A 401 5.72 14.66 38.91
N ASP A 402 5.38 15.03 40.14
CA ASP A 402 4.89 14.09 41.16
C ASP A 402 3.67 13.27 40.69
N VAL A 403 2.78 13.86 39.88
CA VAL A 403 1.62 13.18 39.27
C VAL A 403 1.96 12.01 38.33
N ASN A 404 3.22 11.88 37.91
CA ASN A 404 3.74 10.84 37.04
C ASN A 404 4.89 10.03 37.66
N LYS A 405 5.18 10.22 38.96
CA LYS A 405 6.36 9.67 39.65
C LYS A 405 6.46 8.14 39.63
N ASP A 406 5.33 7.45 39.78
CA ASP A 406 5.27 5.98 39.71
C ASP A 406 5.58 5.47 38.29
N ILE A 407 5.05 6.16 37.28
CA ILE A 407 5.28 5.87 35.87
C ILE A 407 6.74 6.12 35.50
N SER A 408 7.31 7.22 35.99
CA SER A 408 8.74 7.54 35.85
C SER A 408 9.64 6.45 36.44
N THR A 409 9.31 5.98 37.65
CA THR A 409 10.03 4.90 38.33
C THR A 409 9.93 3.58 37.56
N LYS A 410 8.73 3.23 37.07
CA LYS A 410 8.49 2.04 36.22
C LYS A 410 9.28 2.10 34.92
N ILE A 411 9.25 3.25 34.21
CA ILE A 411 10.01 3.45 32.97
C ILE A 411 11.52 3.37 33.24
N MET A 412 12.03 3.97 34.33
CA MET A 412 13.44 3.86 34.71
C MET A 412 13.88 2.40 34.94
N PHE A 413 13.04 1.59 35.60
CA PHE A 413 13.32 0.16 35.78
C PHE A 413 13.36 -0.59 34.45
N LEU A 414 12.33 -0.42 33.61
CA LEU A 414 12.25 -1.08 32.29
C LEU A 414 13.41 -0.69 31.38
N ARG A 415 13.83 0.59 31.38
CA ARG A 415 15.01 1.06 30.63
C ARG A 415 16.30 0.35 31.04
N LYS A 416 16.48 0.02 32.33
CA LYS A 416 17.65 -0.76 32.78
C LYS A 416 17.66 -2.17 32.17
N LEU A 417 16.49 -2.81 32.04
CA LEU A 417 16.36 -4.11 31.38
C LEU A 417 16.65 -4.03 29.87
N VAL A 418 16.10 -3.03 29.18
CA VAL A 418 16.36 -2.76 27.75
C VAL A 418 17.86 -2.51 27.49
N ASN A 419 18.52 -1.71 28.35
CA ASN A 419 19.96 -1.47 28.27
C ASN A 419 20.78 -2.72 28.62
N GLY A 420 20.24 -3.62 29.45
CA GLY A 420 20.79 -4.97 29.70
C GLY A 420 20.60 -5.96 28.54
N GLY A 421 19.84 -5.58 27.50
CA GLY A 421 19.65 -6.36 26.27
C GLY A 421 18.22 -6.87 26.04
N ASP A 422 17.30 -6.72 26.99
CA ASP A 422 15.92 -7.20 26.85
C ASP A 422 15.06 -6.21 26.04
N VAL A 423 15.13 -6.34 24.72
CA VAL A 423 14.38 -5.52 23.74
C VAL A 423 12.86 -5.71 23.87
N SER A 424 12.38 -6.83 24.43
CA SER A 424 10.92 -7.07 24.59
C SER A 424 10.25 -6.02 25.47
N LYS A 425 11.00 -5.42 26.41
CA LYS A 425 10.52 -4.39 27.34
C LYS A 425 10.27 -3.03 26.70
N LEU A 426 10.61 -2.83 25.43
CA LEU A 426 10.24 -1.61 24.69
C LEU A 426 8.72 -1.40 24.66
N GLN A 427 7.93 -2.46 24.43
CA GLN A 427 6.47 -2.36 24.41
C GLN A 427 5.89 -2.02 25.80
N GLU A 428 6.49 -2.54 26.88
CA GLU A 428 6.10 -2.19 28.25
C GLU A 428 6.42 -0.72 28.59
N ILE A 429 7.53 -0.17 28.07
CA ILE A 429 7.84 1.27 28.19
C ILE A 429 6.80 2.11 27.45
N LYS A 430 6.45 1.74 26.20
CA LYS A 430 5.40 2.43 25.44
C LYS A 430 4.07 2.41 26.19
N GLY A 431 3.66 1.25 26.71
CA GLY A 431 2.44 1.11 27.52
C GLY A 431 2.45 1.96 28.79
N ALA A 432 3.59 2.09 29.47
CA ALA A 432 3.73 2.97 30.63
C ALA A 432 3.61 4.46 30.27
N ILE A 433 4.18 4.90 29.13
CA ILE A 433 4.06 6.29 28.65
C ILE A 433 2.59 6.64 28.35
N LEU A 434 1.83 5.71 27.77
CA LEU A 434 0.39 5.91 27.51
C LEU A 434 -0.45 6.07 28.79
N GLN A 435 0.07 5.69 29.96
CA GLN A 435 -0.60 5.89 31.25
C GLN A 435 -0.36 7.29 31.86
N MET A 436 0.49 8.14 31.26
CA MET A 436 0.83 9.45 31.83
C MET A 436 -0.36 10.41 31.96
N SER A 437 -0.37 11.10 33.10
CA SER A 437 -1.25 12.22 33.43
C SER A 437 -0.72 13.53 32.83
N VAL A 438 -1.63 14.34 32.30
CA VAL A 438 -1.31 15.65 31.71
C VAL A 438 -1.30 16.75 32.79
N PRO A 439 -0.29 17.63 32.84
CA PRO A 439 -0.31 18.77 33.75
C PRO A 439 -1.15 19.91 33.16
N VAL A 440 -1.94 20.56 34.01
CA VAL A 440 -2.85 21.66 33.62
C VAL A 440 -2.12 22.78 32.87
N SER A 441 -0.87 23.09 33.25
CA SER A 441 -0.04 24.09 32.59
C SER A 441 0.20 23.79 31.10
N LEU A 442 0.50 22.54 30.74
CA LEU A 442 0.64 22.13 29.34
C LEU A 442 -0.67 22.32 28.57
N THR A 443 -1.80 21.90 29.16
CA THR A 443 -3.13 22.05 28.56
C THR A 443 -3.46 23.52 28.28
N THR A 444 -3.28 24.38 29.27
CA THR A 444 -3.60 25.82 29.16
C THR A 444 -2.70 26.52 28.15
N GLU A 445 -1.38 26.27 28.20
CA GLU A 445 -0.41 26.92 27.32
C GLU A 445 -0.60 26.49 25.86
N LEU A 446 -0.78 25.18 25.60
CA LEU A 446 -1.00 24.67 24.25
C LEU A 446 -2.32 25.17 23.65
N THR A 447 -3.41 25.13 24.41
CA THR A 447 -4.72 25.64 23.96
C THR A 447 -4.63 27.13 23.61
N SER A 448 -3.95 27.93 24.44
CA SER A 448 -3.73 29.36 24.19
C SER A 448 -2.93 29.61 22.90
N LYS A 449 -1.80 28.89 22.73
CA LYS A 449 -0.95 29.02 21.54
C LYS A 449 -1.69 28.59 20.26
N MET A 450 -2.42 27.48 20.27
CA MET A 450 -3.18 27.01 19.11
C MET A 450 -4.30 27.98 18.70
N LYS A 451 -4.99 28.60 19.67
CA LYS A 451 -5.97 29.66 19.42
C LYS A 451 -5.31 30.91 18.82
N SER A 452 -4.17 31.35 19.36
CA SER A 452 -3.43 32.50 18.80
C SER A 452 -2.93 32.24 17.37
N ALA A 453 -2.52 31.00 17.08
CA ALA A 453 -2.06 30.55 15.77
C ALA A 453 -3.22 30.31 14.78
N ARG A 454 -4.49 30.51 15.18
CA ARG A 454 -5.69 30.20 14.39
C ARG A 454 -5.70 28.78 13.82
N MET A 455 -5.06 27.84 14.51
CA MET A 455 -5.22 26.42 14.16
C MET A 455 -6.69 26.05 14.34
N PRO A 456 -7.23 25.10 13.55
CA PRO A 456 -8.59 24.60 13.72
C PRO A 456 -8.69 23.79 15.01
N TRP A 457 -8.65 24.47 16.17
CA TRP A 457 -8.93 23.88 17.45
C TRP A 457 -10.42 23.56 17.52
N PRO A 458 -10.78 22.29 17.79
CA PRO A 458 -12.18 21.90 17.81
C PRO A 458 -12.81 22.28 19.16
N ASP A 459 -13.11 23.58 19.32
CA ASP A 459 -13.79 24.18 20.49
C ASP A 459 -15.23 23.64 20.73
N LYS A 460 -15.67 22.59 20.03
CA LYS A 460 -17.03 22.03 20.06
C LYS A 460 -17.14 20.65 20.71
N GLY A 461 -16.03 20.02 21.12
CA GLY A 461 -16.02 18.60 21.53
C GLY A 461 -15.82 18.26 23.02
N GLY A 462 -15.55 19.24 23.89
CA GLY A 462 -15.34 18.99 25.32
C GLY A 462 -14.09 18.15 25.66
N ASP A 463 -14.10 17.53 26.85
CA ASP A 463 -12.93 16.83 27.42
C ASP A 463 -12.43 15.66 26.56
N ASP A 464 -13.34 14.94 25.89
CA ASP A 464 -13.01 13.80 25.03
C ASP A 464 -12.04 14.16 23.90
N GLN A 465 -12.07 15.40 23.43
CA GLN A 465 -11.19 15.83 22.35
C GLN A 465 -9.79 16.18 22.83
N TRP A 466 -9.67 16.79 24.01
CA TRP A 466 -8.37 16.92 24.67
C TRP A 466 -7.78 15.56 25.03
N ASN A 467 -8.61 14.61 25.47
CA ASN A 467 -8.17 13.24 25.74
C ASN A 467 -7.55 12.60 24.49
N ARG A 468 -8.16 12.75 23.30
CA ARG A 468 -7.60 12.25 22.03
C ARG A 468 -6.30 12.96 21.64
N ALA A 469 -6.23 14.29 21.75
CA ALA A 469 -4.99 15.05 21.53
C ALA A 469 -3.85 14.59 22.48
N TRP A 470 -4.17 14.37 23.77
CA TRP A 470 -3.21 13.88 24.76
C TRP A 470 -2.75 12.45 24.47
N GLN A 471 -3.65 11.56 24.02
CA GLN A 471 -3.26 10.23 23.57
C GLN A 471 -2.33 10.28 22.34
N ALA A 472 -2.58 11.19 21.39
CA ALA A 472 -1.70 11.40 20.24
C ALA A 472 -0.30 11.90 20.67
N ILE A 473 -0.22 12.91 21.53
CA ILE A 473 1.06 13.40 22.10
C ILE A 473 1.82 12.26 22.79
N LYS A 474 1.16 11.47 23.65
CA LYS A 474 1.77 10.32 24.32
C LYS A 474 2.23 9.24 23.35
N LYS A 475 1.47 8.96 22.27
CA LYS A 475 1.89 8.03 21.20
C LYS A 475 3.15 8.53 20.49
N VAL A 476 3.23 9.82 20.12
CA VAL A 476 4.45 10.40 19.51
C VAL A 476 5.66 10.30 20.47
N TRP A 477 5.50 10.62 21.75
CA TRP A 477 6.58 10.45 22.72
C TRP A 477 6.96 8.98 22.95
N ALA A 478 5.97 8.07 22.96
CA ALA A 478 6.20 6.63 23.07
C ALA A 478 6.94 6.07 21.82
N SER A 479 6.77 6.68 20.65
CA SER A 479 7.45 6.25 19.41
C SER A 479 8.98 6.30 19.50
N LYS A 480 9.55 7.09 20.43
CA LYS A 480 10.96 7.01 20.80
C LYS A 480 11.40 5.58 21.18
N TRP A 481 10.49 4.75 21.70
CA TRP A 481 10.74 3.34 22.03
C TRP A 481 10.11 2.36 21.03
N ASN A 482 9.84 2.80 19.79
CA ASN A 482 9.61 1.87 18.68
C ASN A 482 10.85 0.98 18.49
N GLU A 483 10.64 -0.29 18.19
CA GLU A 483 11.71 -1.27 18.01
C GLU A 483 12.67 -0.85 16.89
N ARG A 484 12.12 -0.49 15.71
CA ARG A 484 12.88 0.09 14.59
C ARG A 484 13.72 1.31 15.01
N ALA A 485 13.14 2.25 15.75
CA ALA A 485 13.83 3.46 16.20
C ALA A 485 14.97 3.15 17.18
N TYR A 486 14.74 2.27 18.15
CA TYR A 486 15.75 1.86 19.13
C TYR A 486 16.91 1.09 18.46
N ILE A 487 16.60 0.21 17.51
CA ILE A 487 17.60 -0.54 16.74
C ILE A 487 18.42 0.39 15.85
N SER A 488 17.78 1.30 15.13
CA SER A 488 18.46 2.28 14.27
C SER A 488 19.39 3.19 15.09
N CYS A 489 18.92 3.72 16.23
CA CYS A 489 19.78 4.43 17.19
C CYS A 489 21.00 3.61 17.63
N LYS A 490 20.81 2.32 17.97
CA LYS A 490 21.87 1.42 18.44
C LYS A 490 22.89 1.11 17.34
N LYS A 491 22.43 0.86 16.10
CA LYS A 491 23.22 0.69 14.87
C LYS A 491 24.09 1.92 14.58
N ALA A 492 23.49 3.10 14.67
CA ALA A 492 24.18 4.40 14.55
C ALA A 492 25.05 4.78 15.77
N LYS A 493 25.06 3.96 16.83
CA LYS A 493 25.77 4.19 18.11
C LYS A 493 25.37 5.50 18.82
N LEU A 494 24.14 5.93 18.61
CA LEU A 494 23.54 7.10 19.25
C LEU A 494 23.18 6.78 20.71
N ASN A 495 23.40 7.73 21.61
CA ASN A 495 22.91 7.59 22.99
C ASN A 495 21.40 7.87 23.04
N HIS A 496 20.61 6.81 23.25
CA HIS A 496 19.15 6.90 23.34
C HIS A 496 18.66 7.84 24.46
N GLU A 497 19.47 8.06 25.49
CA GLU A 497 19.11 8.97 26.58
C GLU A 497 19.28 10.46 26.24
N ASP A 498 20.06 10.81 25.21
CA ASP A 498 20.23 12.19 24.74
C ASP A 498 19.18 12.59 23.69
N LEU A 499 18.53 11.61 23.06
CA LEU A 499 17.42 11.79 22.13
C LEU A 499 16.24 12.46 22.85
N ARG A 500 15.83 13.64 22.39
CA ARG A 500 14.66 14.39 22.84
C ARG A 500 13.65 14.49 21.71
N MET A 501 12.39 14.24 22.03
CA MET A 501 11.27 14.33 21.10
C MET A 501 10.53 15.64 21.34
N ALA A 502 10.59 16.57 20.38
CA ALA A 502 9.59 17.61 20.26
C ALA A 502 8.38 17.04 19.51
N VAL A 503 7.23 17.72 19.57
CA VAL A 503 6.03 17.33 18.83
C VAL A 503 5.59 18.50 17.97
N LEU A 504 5.69 18.36 16.65
CA LEU A 504 5.14 19.31 15.69
C LEU A 504 3.65 19.04 15.54
N ILE A 505 2.82 20.00 15.89
CA ILE A 505 1.36 19.90 15.84
C ILE A 505 0.90 20.69 14.63
N GLN A 506 0.34 20.02 13.63
CA GLN A 506 0.01 20.61 12.33
C GLN A 506 -1.44 20.33 11.93
N GLU A 507 -2.08 21.29 11.27
CA GLU A 507 -3.36 21.11 10.58
C GLU A 507 -3.27 20.04 9.48
N VAL A 508 -4.22 19.10 9.45
CA VAL A 508 -4.29 18.10 8.38
C VAL A 508 -5.05 18.64 7.19
N ILE A 509 -4.34 18.75 6.06
CA ILE A 509 -4.94 19.12 4.79
C ILE A 509 -5.56 17.87 4.16
N CYS A 510 -6.86 17.67 4.36
CA CYS A 510 -7.63 16.66 3.63
C CYS A 510 -7.71 17.07 2.16
N GLY A 511 -6.77 16.60 1.34
CA GLY A 511 -6.70 16.87 -0.10
C GLY A 511 -7.07 15.66 -0.96
N ASP A 512 -7.16 15.92 -2.26
CA ASP A 512 -7.55 14.95 -3.29
C ASP A 512 -6.43 13.92 -3.53
N TYR A 513 -5.19 14.41 -3.50
CA TYR A 513 -3.97 13.63 -3.71
C TYR A 513 -2.88 14.05 -2.71
N ALA A 514 -2.00 13.11 -2.35
CA ALA A 514 -0.75 13.39 -1.66
C ALA A 514 0.43 13.00 -2.54
N PHE A 515 1.57 13.65 -2.34
CA PHE A 515 2.78 13.46 -3.14
C PHE A 515 4.05 13.48 -2.30
N VAL A 516 5.08 12.79 -2.80
CA VAL A 516 6.47 12.94 -2.34
C VAL A 516 7.35 13.28 -3.55
N ILE A 517 8.31 14.19 -3.37
CA ILE A 517 9.24 14.66 -4.41
C ILE A 517 10.68 14.44 -3.95
N HIS A 518 11.48 13.76 -4.76
CA HIS A 518 12.93 13.84 -4.72
C HIS A 518 13.43 14.70 -5.88
N THR A 519 14.02 15.85 -5.54
CA THR A 519 14.42 16.85 -6.55
C THR A 519 15.75 16.54 -7.23
N LYS A 520 16.50 15.55 -6.78
CA LYS A 520 17.48 14.79 -7.59
C LYS A 520 16.88 13.41 -7.84
N ASN A 521 16.84 12.94 -9.08
CA ASN A 521 16.26 11.63 -9.39
C ASN A 521 16.98 10.51 -8.61
N PRO A 522 16.28 9.78 -7.71
CA PRO A 522 16.91 8.78 -6.84
C PRO A 522 17.24 7.47 -7.55
N LEU A 523 16.76 7.28 -8.79
CA LEU A 523 16.99 6.09 -9.60
C LEU A 523 18.16 6.28 -10.59
N SER A 524 18.25 7.43 -11.25
CA SER A 524 19.35 7.75 -12.18
C SER A 524 20.52 8.49 -11.53
N GLY A 525 20.28 9.14 -10.38
CA GLY A 525 21.22 10.09 -9.77
C GLY A 525 21.25 11.47 -10.43
N ASP A 526 20.49 11.69 -11.51
CA ASP A 526 20.50 12.93 -12.30
C ASP A 526 19.94 14.12 -11.49
N THR A 527 20.76 15.15 -11.32
CA THR A 527 20.42 16.40 -10.62
C THR A 527 19.65 17.39 -11.49
N SER A 528 19.49 17.13 -12.79
CA SER A 528 18.63 17.88 -13.70
C SER A 528 17.18 17.38 -13.73
N GLU A 529 16.91 16.24 -13.09
CA GLU A 529 15.61 15.57 -13.04
C GLU A 529 14.99 15.60 -11.64
N ILE A 530 13.69 15.90 -11.59
CA ILE A 530 12.83 15.73 -10.43
C ILE A 530 12.06 14.41 -10.61
N TYR A 531 12.08 13.55 -9.60
CA TYR A 531 11.25 12.35 -9.52
C TYR A 531 10.20 12.53 -8.43
N ALA A 532 8.95 12.20 -8.71
CA ALA A 532 7.88 12.32 -7.74
C ALA A 532 6.84 11.21 -7.88
N GLU A 533 6.21 10.88 -6.76
CA GLU A 533 5.17 9.85 -6.63
C GLU A 533 3.91 10.46 -6.02
N ILE A 534 2.74 10.08 -6.53
CA ILE A 534 1.44 10.64 -6.16
C ILE A 534 0.42 9.52 -5.88
N VAL A 535 -0.32 9.66 -4.77
CA VAL A 535 -1.43 8.78 -4.37
C VAL A 535 -2.71 9.58 -4.13
N LYS A 536 -3.88 8.93 -4.11
CA LYS A 536 -5.15 9.56 -3.70
C LYS A 536 -5.25 9.59 -2.18
N GLY A 537 -5.85 10.64 -1.62
CA GLY A 537 -6.03 10.78 -0.18
C GLY A 537 -4.73 11.13 0.55
N LEU A 538 -4.53 10.58 1.75
CA LEU A 538 -3.42 10.89 2.65
C LEU A 538 -2.09 10.28 2.19
N GLY A 539 -1.00 11.00 2.45
CA GLY A 539 0.37 10.59 2.09
C GLY A 539 0.85 9.30 2.78
N GLU A 540 0.22 8.91 3.88
CA GLU A 540 0.53 7.67 4.61
C GLU A 540 0.39 6.41 3.72
N THR A 541 -0.54 6.42 2.76
CA THR A 541 -0.70 5.34 1.79
C THR A 541 0.53 5.17 0.86
N LEU A 542 1.32 6.24 0.67
CA LEU A 542 2.58 6.22 -0.08
C LEU A 542 3.77 5.90 0.84
N VAL A 543 3.95 6.68 1.92
CA VAL A 543 5.14 6.54 2.75
C VAL A 543 5.17 5.23 3.56
N GLY A 544 4.00 4.73 3.97
CA GLY A 544 3.81 3.43 4.64
C GLY A 544 3.73 2.22 3.70
N ALA A 545 4.11 2.36 2.42
CA ALA A 545 4.26 1.24 1.46
C ALA A 545 3.02 0.33 1.28
N TYR A 546 1.79 0.89 1.30
CA TYR A 546 0.57 0.11 1.09
C TYR A 546 0.58 -0.64 -0.27
N PRO A 547 0.02 -1.86 -0.38
CA PRO A 547 0.08 -2.65 -1.61
C PRO A 547 -0.40 -1.94 -2.89
N GLY A 548 0.36 -2.16 -3.97
CA GLY A 548 0.19 -1.47 -5.25
C GLY A 548 1.07 -0.23 -5.34
N ARG A 549 1.15 0.36 -6.52
CA ARG A 549 2.10 1.44 -6.82
C ARG A 549 1.41 2.80 -6.91
N ALA A 550 2.09 3.85 -6.51
CA ALA A 550 1.72 5.23 -6.76
C ALA A 550 1.80 5.58 -8.27
N MET A 551 1.26 6.73 -8.65
CA MET A 551 1.58 7.33 -9.94
C MET A 551 2.96 7.99 -9.84
N SER A 552 3.95 7.46 -10.56
CA SER A 552 5.31 7.99 -10.58
C SER A 552 5.57 8.77 -11.87
N PHE A 553 6.31 9.89 -11.78
CA PHE A 553 6.71 10.67 -12.94
C PHE A 553 8.09 11.31 -12.79
N ILE A 554 8.70 11.64 -13.93
CA ILE A 554 9.95 12.40 -14.03
C ILE A 554 9.67 13.73 -14.73
N ALA A 555 10.21 14.83 -14.19
CA ALA A 555 10.17 16.15 -14.82
C ALA A 555 11.58 16.74 -14.90
N LYS A 556 11.99 17.23 -16.07
CA LYS A 556 13.29 17.89 -16.24
C LYS A 556 13.20 19.33 -15.74
N LYS A 557 14.17 19.78 -14.94
CA LYS A 557 14.17 21.13 -14.34
C LYS A 557 14.21 22.28 -15.36
N ASN A 558 14.62 21.99 -16.60
CA ASN A 558 14.57 22.93 -17.73
C ASN A 558 13.24 22.88 -18.52
N ASN A 559 12.41 21.84 -18.36
CA ASN A 559 11.09 21.72 -18.98
C ASN A 559 10.07 21.07 -18.03
N LEU A 560 9.66 21.83 -17.00
CA LEU A 560 8.67 21.39 -16.02
C LEU A 560 7.25 21.23 -16.60
N LYS A 561 6.98 21.74 -17.82
CA LYS A 561 5.67 21.68 -18.49
C LYS A 561 5.43 20.37 -19.25
N SER A 562 6.41 19.47 -19.29
CA SER A 562 6.30 18.17 -19.96
C SER A 562 6.76 17.02 -19.04
N PRO A 563 6.10 16.82 -17.88
CA PRO A 563 6.36 15.66 -17.02
C PRO A 563 6.03 14.35 -17.75
N ILE A 564 6.89 13.35 -17.59
CA ILE A 564 6.76 12.02 -18.19
C ILE A 564 6.31 11.04 -17.11
N VAL A 565 5.10 10.49 -17.26
CA VAL A 565 4.60 9.44 -16.36
C VAL A 565 5.34 8.14 -16.64
N THR A 566 5.95 7.58 -15.60
CA THR A 566 6.73 6.33 -15.64
C THR A 566 5.99 5.17 -14.98
N CYS A 567 5.01 5.45 -14.11
CA CYS A 567 4.10 4.47 -13.52
C CYS A 567 2.71 5.09 -13.34
N TYR A 568 1.65 4.33 -13.64
CA TYR A 568 0.28 4.69 -13.28
C TYR A 568 -0.09 4.06 -11.93
N ALA A 569 -1.01 4.69 -11.19
CA ALA A 569 -1.38 4.23 -9.86
C ALA A 569 -2.17 2.91 -9.90
N SER A 570 -1.81 1.96 -9.03
CA SER A 570 -2.46 0.65 -8.88
C SER A 570 -2.86 0.30 -7.44
N LYS A 571 -2.71 1.23 -6.49
CA LYS A 571 -3.08 1.01 -5.08
C LYS A 571 -4.57 0.67 -4.94
N LYS A 572 -4.88 -0.39 -4.20
CA LYS A 572 -6.27 -0.83 -3.98
C LYS A 572 -7.04 0.09 -3.02
N ILE A 573 -6.34 0.56 -1.98
CA ILE A 573 -6.86 1.33 -0.85
C ILE A 573 -6.17 2.70 -0.82
N GLY A 574 -6.91 3.73 -0.41
CA GLY A 574 -6.35 5.00 0.05
C GLY A 574 -6.94 5.38 1.41
N LEU A 575 -6.15 6.09 2.21
CA LEU A 575 -6.54 6.57 3.52
C LEU A 575 -7.10 7.98 3.42
N TYR A 576 -8.21 8.25 4.11
CA TYR A 576 -8.87 9.54 4.17
C TYR A 576 -9.14 9.93 5.63
N CYS A 577 -9.26 11.22 5.91
CA CYS A 577 -9.70 11.67 7.24
C CYS A 577 -10.60 12.89 7.12
N LYS A 578 -11.38 13.13 8.16
CA LYS A 578 -12.10 14.40 8.37
C LYS A 578 -11.10 15.50 8.74
N PRO A 579 -11.44 16.80 8.60
CA PRO A 579 -10.57 17.90 9.00
C PRO A 579 -10.14 17.74 10.47
N THR A 580 -8.83 17.57 10.68
CA THR A 580 -8.25 17.18 11.97
C THR A 580 -6.84 17.76 12.14
N ILE A 581 -6.14 17.34 13.19
CA ILE A 581 -4.80 17.75 13.57
C ILE A 581 -3.90 16.51 13.64
N ILE A 582 -2.67 16.62 13.14
CA ILE A 582 -1.64 15.59 13.24
C ILE A 582 -0.54 16.03 14.21
N PHE A 583 -0.13 15.11 15.06
CA PHE A 583 0.98 15.24 16.00
C PHE A 583 2.15 14.48 15.40
N ARG A 584 3.16 15.18 14.89
CA ARG A 584 4.34 14.58 14.26
C ARG A 584 5.51 14.52 15.22
N SER A 585 6.25 13.42 15.15
CA SER A 585 7.63 13.32 15.61
C SER A 585 8.48 14.46 15.04
N ASP A 586 9.34 15.04 15.87
CA ASP A 586 10.26 16.12 15.51
C ASP A 586 11.50 16.06 16.43
N SER A 587 12.20 14.92 16.44
CA SER A 587 13.31 14.68 17.36
C SER A 587 14.62 15.35 16.95
N ASN A 588 15.53 15.53 17.91
CA ASN A 588 16.92 15.94 17.64
C ASN A 588 17.79 14.82 17.02
N GLY A 589 17.17 13.74 16.53
CA GLY A 589 17.84 12.59 15.92
C GLY A 589 17.46 12.32 14.46
N GLU A 590 16.40 12.92 13.90
CA GLU A 590 15.81 12.45 12.64
C GLU A 590 16.63 12.76 11.38
N ASP A 591 17.08 14.01 11.21
CA ASP A 591 17.82 14.44 10.02
C ASP A 591 19.30 14.71 10.35
N LEU A 592 19.98 13.71 10.93
CA LEU A 592 21.42 13.76 11.21
C LEU A 592 22.23 13.28 9.99
N GLU A 593 23.34 13.96 9.67
CA GLU A 593 24.20 13.61 8.53
C GLU A 593 24.70 12.16 8.66
N GLY A 594 24.35 11.30 7.70
CA GLY A 594 24.67 9.87 7.73
C GLY A 594 23.73 8.98 8.55
N TYR A 595 22.56 9.49 8.97
CA TYR A 595 21.52 8.72 9.66
C TYR A 595 20.13 9.06 9.13
N ALA A 596 19.41 8.07 8.61
CA ALA A 596 18.10 8.28 7.98
C ALA A 596 16.96 8.02 8.97
N GLY A 597 16.49 9.07 9.66
CA GLY A 597 15.36 8.98 10.59
C GLY A 597 13.97 8.76 9.96
N ALA A 598 13.89 8.62 8.63
CA ALA A 598 12.65 8.50 7.87
C ALA A 598 11.77 7.33 8.36
N GLY A 599 10.55 7.66 8.81
CA GLY A 599 9.58 6.69 9.32
C GLY A 599 9.93 6.03 10.67
N LEU A 600 11.05 6.37 11.33
CA LEU A 600 11.41 5.71 12.60
C LEU A 600 10.46 6.04 13.75
N TYR A 601 10.01 7.30 13.82
CA TYR A 601 9.18 7.85 14.88
C TYR A 601 7.81 8.24 14.34
N ASP A 602 6.76 7.91 15.08
CA ASP A 602 5.38 7.97 14.60
C ASP A 602 4.88 9.41 14.42
N SER A 603 4.08 9.62 13.38
CA SER A 603 3.16 10.74 13.26
C SER A 603 1.73 10.24 13.49
N VAL A 604 0.96 10.92 14.32
CA VAL A 604 -0.29 10.40 14.88
C VAL A 604 -1.42 11.39 14.63
N LEU A 605 -2.45 10.95 13.91
CA LEU A 605 -3.69 11.69 13.72
C LEU A 605 -4.51 11.71 15.03
N MET A 606 -5.23 12.81 15.27
CA MET A 606 -6.11 12.95 16.43
C MET A 606 -7.44 12.19 16.25
N ASP A 607 -7.98 12.23 15.05
CA ASP A 607 -9.13 11.45 14.59
C ASP A 607 -8.63 10.29 13.72
N GLU A 608 -9.27 9.13 13.79
CA GLU A 608 -8.87 7.94 13.03
C GLU A 608 -9.06 8.14 11.52
N GLU A 609 -8.14 7.59 10.73
CA GLU A 609 -8.28 7.51 9.27
C GLU A 609 -9.28 6.44 8.83
N GLU A 610 -10.05 6.76 7.79
CA GLU A 610 -10.98 5.87 7.12
C GLU A 610 -10.32 5.29 5.86
N SER A 611 -10.18 3.97 5.81
CA SER A 611 -9.67 3.23 4.63
C SER A 611 -10.77 3.05 3.58
N MET A 612 -10.54 3.56 2.37
CA MET A 612 -11.50 3.46 1.25
C MET A 612 -10.91 2.73 0.04
N VAL A 613 -11.73 1.91 -0.62
CA VAL A 613 -11.39 1.28 -1.91
C VAL A 613 -11.40 2.35 -3.01
N LEU A 614 -10.31 2.48 -3.77
CA LEU A 614 -10.15 3.58 -4.71
C LEU A 614 -10.87 3.34 -6.04
N ASP A 615 -11.76 4.25 -6.46
CA ASP A 615 -12.19 4.32 -7.86
C ASP A 615 -11.21 5.19 -8.66
N TYR A 616 -10.49 4.57 -9.61
CA TYR A 616 -9.67 5.26 -10.60
C TYR A 616 -10.43 5.52 -11.91
N SER A 617 -11.57 4.85 -12.11
CA SER A 617 -12.34 4.93 -13.35
C SER A 617 -12.98 6.29 -13.59
N ASN A 618 -13.08 7.13 -12.57
CA ASN A 618 -13.56 8.51 -12.70
C ASN A 618 -12.51 9.55 -12.23
N ASP A 619 -11.26 9.12 -12.06
CA ASP A 619 -10.20 9.97 -11.50
C ASP A 619 -9.59 10.92 -12.57
N PRO A 620 -9.66 12.24 -12.40
CA PRO A 620 -9.08 13.20 -13.35
C PRO A 620 -7.58 13.02 -13.63
N MET A 621 -6.79 12.53 -12.66
CA MET A 621 -5.37 12.20 -12.83
C MET A 621 -5.15 11.02 -13.79
N MET A 622 -6.12 10.11 -13.88
CA MET A 622 -6.06 8.92 -14.73
C MET A 622 -6.70 9.14 -16.11
N VAL A 623 -7.80 9.91 -16.17
CA VAL A 623 -8.63 10.03 -17.39
C VAL A 623 -8.44 11.34 -18.16
N ASN A 624 -7.92 12.41 -17.53
CA ASN A 624 -7.79 13.72 -18.15
C ASN A 624 -6.32 14.13 -18.23
N LYS A 625 -5.72 13.97 -19.42
CA LYS A 625 -4.29 14.26 -19.64
C LYS A 625 -3.93 15.73 -19.37
N ALA A 626 -4.83 16.68 -19.63
CA ALA A 626 -4.59 18.09 -19.36
C ALA A 626 -4.58 18.39 -17.84
N PHE A 627 -5.50 17.79 -17.09
CA PHE A 627 -5.50 17.87 -15.62
C PHE A 627 -4.24 17.22 -15.04
N GLN A 628 -3.93 15.98 -15.46
CA GLN A 628 -2.71 15.27 -15.07
C GLN A 628 -1.48 16.15 -15.31
N THR A 629 -1.22 16.57 -16.55
CA THR A 629 -0.06 17.42 -16.88
C THR A 629 -0.02 18.71 -16.05
N SER A 630 -1.15 19.37 -15.81
CA SER A 630 -1.25 20.56 -14.97
C SER A 630 -0.80 20.30 -13.52
N ILE A 631 -1.32 19.25 -12.87
CA ILE A 631 -0.95 18.93 -11.48
C ILE A 631 0.50 18.46 -11.39
N LEU A 632 0.93 17.53 -12.26
CA LEU A 632 2.32 17.04 -12.27
C LEU A 632 3.34 18.19 -12.48
N SER A 633 3.01 19.15 -13.36
CA SER A 633 3.86 20.34 -13.57
C SER A 633 3.93 21.23 -12.32
N LYS A 634 2.80 21.49 -11.65
CA LYS A 634 2.78 22.28 -10.39
C LYS A 634 3.55 21.61 -9.26
N VAL A 635 3.45 20.29 -9.13
CA VAL A 635 4.21 19.50 -8.14
C VAL A 635 5.70 19.64 -8.41
N ALA A 636 6.15 19.44 -9.66
CA ALA A 636 7.56 19.59 -10.02
C ALA A 636 8.07 21.04 -9.89
N GLU A 637 7.25 22.04 -10.18
CA GLU A 637 7.56 23.45 -9.99
C GLU A 637 7.75 23.80 -8.50
N ALA A 638 6.88 23.29 -7.62
CA ALA A 638 7.04 23.43 -6.18
C ALA A 638 8.36 22.81 -5.71
N GLY A 639 8.70 21.61 -6.20
CA GLY A 639 9.98 20.96 -5.95
C GLY A 639 11.18 21.83 -6.33
N LYS A 640 11.22 22.35 -7.56
CA LYS A 640 12.31 23.22 -8.05
C LYS A 640 12.43 24.51 -7.23
N ILE A 641 11.31 25.14 -6.88
CA ILE A 641 11.31 26.37 -6.07
C ILE A 641 11.92 26.09 -4.69
N ILE A 642 11.51 25.00 -4.05
CA ILE A 642 11.96 24.65 -2.69
C ILE A 642 13.43 24.24 -2.68
N GLU A 643 13.89 23.46 -3.67
CA GLU A 643 15.32 23.20 -3.90
C GLU A 643 16.12 24.51 -4.05
N THR A 644 15.61 25.46 -4.84
CA THR A 644 16.28 26.76 -5.06
C THR A 644 16.36 27.58 -3.76
N LEU A 645 15.35 27.51 -2.89
CA LEU A 645 15.36 28.20 -1.59
C LEU A 645 16.36 27.61 -0.59
N TYR A 646 16.58 26.29 -0.61
CA TYR A 646 17.55 25.62 0.27
C TYR A 646 18.97 25.55 -0.31
N GLY A 647 19.13 25.64 -1.64
CA GLY A 647 20.42 25.55 -2.32
C GLY A 647 20.98 24.12 -2.46
N CYS A 648 20.20 23.10 -2.10
CA CYS A 648 20.57 21.69 -2.25
C CYS A 648 19.33 20.82 -2.52
N PRO A 649 19.49 19.62 -3.13
CA PRO A 649 18.38 18.70 -3.36
C PRO A 649 17.57 18.43 -2.10
N GLN A 650 16.25 18.40 -2.26
CA GLN A 650 15.23 18.22 -1.22
C GLN A 650 14.37 16.98 -1.48
N ASP A 651 13.99 16.35 -0.36
CA ASP A 651 12.91 15.40 -0.18
C ASP A 651 11.71 16.16 0.43
N ILE A 652 10.58 16.18 -0.28
CA ILE A 652 9.44 17.06 0.00
C ILE A 652 8.15 16.26 0.00
N GLU A 653 7.40 16.32 1.09
CA GLU A 653 6.06 15.74 1.21
C GLU A 653 5.00 16.84 1.09
N GLY A 654 3.93 16.56 0.37
CA GLY A 654 2.85 17.53 0.19
C GLY A 654 1.52 16.92 -0.24
N VAL A 655 0.55 17.82 -0.40
CA VAL A 655 -0.85 17.52 -0.68
C VAL A 655 -1.35 18.45 -1.78
N VAL A 656 -2.10 17.89 -2.73
CA VAL A 656 -2.90 18.64 -3.70
C VAL A 656 -4.32 18.72 -3.16
N LYS A 657 -4.83 19.94 -3.02
CA LYS A 657 -6.23 20.19 -2.63
C LYS A 657 -6.81 21.30 -3.48
N ASP A 658 -7.93 21.04 -4.16
CA ASP A 658 -8.58 22.02 -5.04
C ASP A 658 -7.61 22.62 -6.10
N GLY A 659 -6.65 21.80 -6.56
CA GLY A 659 -5.59 22.20 -7.50
C GLY A 659 -4.52 23.16 -6.92
N MET A 660 -4.53 23.42 -5.61
CA MET A 660 -3.51 24.14 -4.86
C MET A 660 -2.51 23.16 -4.23
N ILE A 661 -1.25 23.57 -4.11
CA ILE A 661 -0.20 22.76 -3.50
C ILE A 661 -0.01 23.16 -2.04
N TYR A 662 -0.01 22.18 -1.15
CA TYR A 662 0.34 22.32 0.26
C TYR A 662 1.60 21.50 0.54
N VAL A 663 2.62 22.12 1.13
CA VAL A 663 3.84 21.40 1.54
C VAL A 663 3.77 21.14 3.04
N VAL A 664 3.72 19.86 3.41
CA VAL A 664 3.52 19.41 4.78
C VAL A 664 4.84 19.08 5.48
N GLN A 665 5.88 18.78 4.70
CA GLN A 665 7.26 18.56 5.15
C GLN A 665 8.24 18.84 4.00
N ALA A 666 9.44 19.31 4.34
CA ALA A 666 10.59 19.33 3.44
C ALA A 666 11.86 19.09 4.25
N ARG A 667 12.85 18.44 3.65
CA ARG A 667 14.19 18.25 4.22
C ARG A 667 15.23 18.06 3.10
N PRO A 668 16.53 18.24 3.36
CA PRO A 668 17.57 17.84 2.41
C PRO A 668 17.45 16.37 2.01
N GLN A 669 17.58 16.11 0.72
CA GLN A 669 17.67 14.75 0.18
C GLN A 669 19.08 14.20 0.46
N VAL A 670 19.13 13.03 1.09
CA VAL A 670 20.36 12.28 1.42
C VAL A 670 20.87 11.50 0.21
#